data_AF-X0B151-F1
#
_entry.id   AF-X0B151-F1
#
_cell.length_a   1.000
_cell.length_b   1.000
_cell.length_c   1.000
_cell.angle_alpha   90.00
_cell.angle_beta   90.00
_cell.angle_gamma   90.00
#
_symmetry.space_group_name_H-M   'P 1'
#
loop_
_entity.id
_entity.type
_entity.pdbx_description
1 polymer ?
#
loop_
_entity_poly.entity_id
_entity_poly.type
_entity_poly.pdbx_seq_one_letter_code
_entity_poly.pdbx_strand_id
1 'polypeptide(L)'
;MANDTQTPEGYAPFDLYPYNPSQGPAYAFLGLFGAAGIAHFIMMFPYRAAFPIPMIIGCGMEAAAYWFRSRSHDNLRQTLPFLIQNLLVLVAPPFLAATIYMSLGRITRALKAQEASLISLRWITKLFVLVDLICFATQTAGAIMSGSEDLEEAKRGQTIIIGGLVLQILAFALFITCTLTLQLRLHSNPPVQCVAGVITHYRRYFIALYCTSGLFLIRNLVRIIEYKQGGDGPLLSNEAFLYVFDCCFMLAIILIILALHPGQLIRKARRLDVLKEDLPLFQAQLTRDLALSRPQPRTNMRKPHKKSRLGCQTCKRRKIKCDEVKPQCGKCVQFGVWCDYSPQPPASQASISPQPDNQSRRPGRPRSDWTSWAEQIRSHAAESAAESSGHLNTMDLELFHNWMTRTASTLGDGSTQSLLWSEGAPRVGFQHNCILKLILSLSSYHLARLKPIDGQRYSLIAETHLTAALQPAMMLISNLGGDNSPAAYLTSVLICFVALAKGPSPGNLLLTNIEGQVSWLHLLRGVRLVVESTGWSSIFSGMLAEYAPIPGDDTSEHSATTCPALMVDGTEDWRSSLNEISHLIAQLAEEKLGNAYDRELQALTACFERTFHKGQDAALDIVGKLQDVVGWVYRLGDDYMEGLRQRDLISTVILGHFCVLLRTVEAQFWFMHEWAAHIIGEILVISPNSRQWLSWPISYLNPEE
;
A
#
# COMPACT_ATOMS: atom_id res chain seq x y z
N MET A 1 24.76 -10.55 -75.26
CA MET A 1 24.60 -11.76 -74.41
C MET A 1 24.82 -11.31 -72.97
N ALA A 2 23.74 -10.99 -72.25
CA ALA A 2 23.80 -10.63 -70.83
C ALA A 2 23.01 -11.71 -70.08
N ASN A 3 23.70 -12.45 -69.22
CA ASN A 3 23.15 -13.55 -68.44
C ASN A 3 22.16 -13.02 -67.41
N ASP A 4 20.89 -13.39 -67.58
CA ASP A 4 19.92 -13.50 -66.48
C ASP A 4 20.38 -14.63 -65.54
N THR A 5 21.10 -14.30 -64.48
CA THR A 5 21.24 -15.20 -63.33
C THR A 5 20.10 -14.89 -62.36
N GLN A 6 18.96 -15.56 -62.55
CA GLN A 6 17.90 -15.63 -61.53
C GLN A 6 18.50 -16.27 -60.27
N THR A 7 18.79 -15.47 -59.26
CA THR A 7 19.11 -15.96 -57.93
C THR A 7 17.90 -16.72 -57.38
N PRO A 8 18.04 -17.96 -56.91
CA PRO A 8 16.93 -18.70 -56.33
C PRO A 8 16.32 -17.94 -55.13
N GLU A 9 15.00 -17.98 -54.97
CA GLU A 9 14.30 -17.32 -53.86
C GLU A 9 14.93 -17.70 -52.51
N GLY A 10 15.24 -16.69 -51.68
CA GLY A 10 15.90 -16.88 -50.38
C GLY A 10 17.43 -16.85 -50.41
N TYR A 11 18.06 -16.59 -51.56
CA TYR A 11 19.50 -16.39 -51.70
C TYR A 11 19.84 -14.96 -52.15
N ALA A 12 20.86 -14.36 -51.53
CA ALA A 12 21.41 -13.07 -51.93
C ALA A 12 22.32 -13.21 -53.17
N PRO A 13 22.36 -12.19 -54.05
CA PRO A 13 23.27 -12.17 -55.20
C PRO A 13 24.75 -12.01 -54.82
N PHE A 14 25.02 -11.63 -53.57
CA PHE A 14 26.35 -11.45 -52.98
C PHE A 14 26.47 -12.24 -51.67
N ASP A 15 27.69 -12.42 -51.19
CA ASP A 15 27.95 -13.10 -49.93
C ASP A 15 27.57 -12.18 -48.75
N LEU A 16 26.75 -12.68 -47.83
CA LEU A 16 26.22 -11.90 -46.71
C LEU A 16 27.25 -11.66 -45.59
N TYR A 17 28.38 -12.39 -45.65
CA TYR A 17 29.48 -12.29 -44.70
C TYR A 17 30.77 -11.95 -45.43
N PRO A 18 31.62 -11.08 -44.87
CA PRO A 18 32.95 -10.80 -45.43
C PRO A 18 33.95 -11.94 -45.17
N TYR A 19 33.56 -12.98 -44.44
CA TYR A 19 34.33 -14.18 -44.08
C TYR A 19 33.42 -15.40 -44.05
N ASN A 20 33.99 -16.61 -43.98
CA ASN A 20 33.22 -17.83 -43.74
C ASN A 20 33.03 -18.06 -42.22
N PRO A 21 31.79 -18.03 -41.67
CA PRO A 21 31.55 -18.18 -40.23
C PRO A 21 32.04 -19.52 -39.70
N SER A 22 32.79 -19.55 -38.60
CA SER A 22 33.34 -20.78 -38.05
C SER A 22 32.29 -21.58 -37.24
N GLN A 23 32.07 -22.84 -37.60
CA GLN A 23 31.13 -23.72 -36.88
C GLN A 23 31.59 -24.05 -35.46
N GLY A 24 32.90 -24.20 -35.23
CA GLY A 24 33.45 -24.61 -33.93
C GLY A 24 33.08 -23.64 -32.79
N PRO A 25 33.47 -22.36 -32.88
CA PRO A 25 33.07 -21.33 -31.92
C PRO A 25 31.55 -21.16 -31.83
N ALA A 26 30.81 -21.23 -32.94
CA ALA A 26 29.35 -21.12 -32.93
C ALA A 26 28.69 -22.22 -32.06
N TYR A 27 29.10 -23.48 -32.22
CA TYR A 27 28.60 -24.59 -31.39
C TYR A 27 29.08 -24.49 -29.93
N ALA A 28 30.29 -24.00 -29.69
CA ALA A 28 30.79 -23.78 -28.34
C ALA A 28 29.92 -22.76 -27.59
N PHE A 29 29.63 -21.61 -28.20
CA PHE A 29 28.78 -20.59 -27.57
C PHE A 29 27.32 -21.03 -27.47
N LEU A 30 26.78 -21.76 -28.45
CA LEU A 30 25.47 -22.40 -28.33
C LEU A 30 25.38 -23.26 -27.05
N GLY A 31 26.36 -24.13 -26.84
CA GLY A 31 26.43 -24.99 -25.66
C GLY A 31 26.58 -24.20 -24.35
N LEU A 32 27.42 -23.17 -24.34
CA LEU A 32 27.67 -22.33 -23.16
C LEU A 32 26.42 -21.52 -22.76
N PHE A 33 25.73 -20.87 -23.71
CA PHE A 33 24.48 -20.16 -23.42
C PHE A 33 23.36 -21.10 -22.99
N GLY A 34 23.24 -22.27 -23.65
CA GLY A 34 22.28 -23.30 -23.26
C GLY A 34 22.52 -23.81 -21.83
N ALA A 35 23.78 -24.15 -21.50
CA ALA A 35 24.16 -24.61 -20.17
C ALA A 35 23.93 -23.53 -19.10
N ALA A 36 24.28 -22.27 -19.38
CA ALA A 36 24.07 -21.16 -18.47
C ALA A 36 22.56 -20.89 -18.23
N GLY A 37 21.74 -20.96 -19.28
CA GLY A 37 20.28 -20.85 -19.18
C GLY A 37 19.66 -21.96 -18.32
N ILE A 38 20.09 -23.22 -18.54
CA ILE A 38 19.66 -24.37 -17.71
C ILE A 38 20.09 -24.18 -16.25
N ALA A 39 21.32 -23.72 -16.01
CA ALA A 39 21.79 -23.46 -14.64
C ALA A 39 20.93 -22.41 -13.93
N HIS A 40 20.55 -21.32 -14.61
CA HIS A 40 19.62 -20.32 -14.07
C HIS A 40 18.22 -20.89 -13.82
N PHE A 41 17.71 -21.75 -14.71
CA PHE A 41 16.44 -22.44 -14.51
C PHE A 41 16.46 -23.34 -13.27
N ILE A 42 17.52 -24.15 -13.10
CA ILE A 42 17.68 -25.02 -11.92
C ILE A 42 17.78 -24.19 -10.64
N MET A 43 18.51 -23.06 -10.65
CA MET A 43 18.66 -22.18 -9.48
C MET A 43 17.37 -21.46 -9.06
N MET A 44 16.37 -21.35 -9.95
CA MET A 44 15.07 -20.74 -9.63
C MET A 44 14.33 -21.46 -8.49
N PHE A 45 14.39 -22.80 -8.47
CA PHE A 45 13.69 -23.65 -7.49
C PHE A 45 14.25 -23.54 -6.05
N PRO A 46 15.56 -23.76 -5.78
CA PRO A 46 16.11 -23.72 -4.42
C PRO A 46 16.07 -22.33 -3.79
N TYR A 47 16.04 -21.26 -4.60
CA TYR A 47 15.91 -19.88 -4.10
C TYR A 47 14.47 -19.36 -4.11
N ARG A 48 13.51 -20.13 -4.66
CA ARG A 48 12.10 -19.72 -4.84
C ARG A 48 11.98 -18.32 -5.44
N ALA A 49 12.73 -18.08 -6.52
CA ALA A 49 12.94 -16.75 -7.06
C ALA A 49 12.76 -16.72 -8.59
N ALA A 50 11.60 -16.23 -9.06
CA ALA A 50 11.23 -16.18 -10.48
C ALA A 50 11.80 -14.98 -11.27
N PHE A 51 12.66 -14.16 -10.68
CA PHE A 51 13.18 -12.96 -11.35
C PHE A 51 14.14 -13.20 -12.54
N PRO A 52 14.88 -14.32 -12.67
CA PRO A 52 15.79 -14.53 -13.81
C PRO A 52 15.10 -15.10 -15.06
N ILE A 53 13.76 -15.18 -15.11
CA ILE A 53 13.01 -15.65 -16.29
C ILE A 53 13.40 -14.89 -17.57
N PRO A 54 13.47 -13.53 -17.58
CA PRO A 54 13.92 -12.81 -18.77
C PRO A 54 15.32 -13.22 -19.20
N MET A 55 16.28 -13.37 -18.27
CA MET A 55 17.63 -13.85 -18.57
C MET A 55 17.62 -15.23 -19.24
N ILE A 56 16.77 -16.16 -18.78
CA ILE A 56 16.66 -17.51 -19.38
C ILE A 56 16.16 -17.42 -20.83
N ILE A 57 15.15 -16.56 -21.08
CA ILE A 57 14.66 -16.29 -22.45
C ILE A 57 15.81 -15.72 -23.30
N GLY A 58 16.55 -14.74 -22.79
CA GLY A 58 17.71 -14.17 -23.45
C GLY A 58 18.80 -15.20 -23.77
N CYS A 59 19.11 -16.13 -22.85
CA CYS A 59 20.04 -17.23 -23.11
C CYS A 59 19.57 -18.13 -24.25
N GLY A 60 18.26 -18.42 -24.32
CA GLY A 60 17.67 -19.18 -25.42
C GLY A 60 17.79 -18.47 -26.77
N MET A 61 17.64 -17.14 -26.76
CA MET A 61 17.78 -16.32 -27.96
C MET A 61 19.23 -16.26 -28.46
N GLU A 62 20.19 -16.05 -27.56
CA GLU A 62 21.63 -16.11 -27.88
C GLU A 62 22.01 -17.49 -28.43
N ALA A 63 21.60 -18.56 -27.74
CA ALA A 63 21.82 -19.93 -28.19
C ALA A 63 21.27 -20.17 -29.60
N ALA A 64 20.01 -19.80 -29.85
CA ALA A 64 19.39 -19.91 -31.16
C ALA A 64 20.14 -19.10 -32.22
N ALA A 65 20.62 -17.90 -31.89
CA ALA A 65 21.38 -17.08 -32.84
C ALA A 65 22.65 -17.79 -33.32
N TYR A 66 23.44 -18.38 -32.42
CA TYR A 66 24.65 -19.11 -32.81
C TYR A 66 24.36 -20.44 -33.50
N TRP A 67 23.20 -21.05 -33.26
CA TRP A 67 22.74 -22.17 -34.06
C TRP A 67 22.47 -21.76 -35.52
N PHE A 68 21.75 -20.64 -35.73
CA PHE A 68 21.53 -20.13 -37.09
C PHE A 68 22.83 -19.67 -37.75
N ARG A 69 23.76 -19.10 -36.99
CA ARG A 69 25.10 -18.76 -37.47
C ARG A 69 25.87 -19.99 -37.96
N SER A 70 25.81 -21.10 -37.24
CA SER A 70 26.49 -22.33 -37.66
C SER A 70 25.94 -22.86 -38.99
N ARG A 71 24.64 -22.63 -39.28
CA ARG A 71 24.01 -22.98 -40.56
C ARG A 71 24.44 -22.07 -41.71
N SER A 72 24.80 -20.82 -41.42
CA SER A 72 25.36 -19.93 -42.44
C SER A 72 26.76 -20.35 -42.93
N HIS A 73 27.47 -21.23 -42.21
CA HIS A 73 28.73 -21.81 -42.70
C HIS A 73 28.54 -22.64 -43.98
N ASP A 74 27.45 -23.40 -44.03
CA ASP A 74 27.18 -24.31 -45.14
C ASP A 74 26.73 -23.54 -46.39
N ASN A 75 26.03 -22.41 -46.21
CA ASN A 75 25.52 -21.56 -47.29
C ASN A 75 25.56 -20.08 -46.92
N LEU A 76 26.60 -19.37 -47.40
CA LEU A 76 26.85 -17.95 -47.11
C LEU A 76 25.83 -16.98 -47.72
N ARG A 77 25.14 -17.40 -48.78
CA ARG A 77 24.18 -16.58 -49.52
C ARG A 77 22.75 -16.74 -49.02
N GLN A 78 22.48 -17.68 -48.12
CA GLN A 78 21.14 -17.91 -47.61
C GLN A 78 20.73 -16.77 -46.67
N THR A 79 19.69 -16.01 -47.03
CA THR A 79 19.32 -14.77 -46.33
C THR A 79 18.70 -15.01 -44.96
N LEU A 80 17.88 -16.07 -44.84
CA LEU A 80 17.08 -16.30 -43.64
C LEU A 80 17.92 -16.61 -42.38
N PRO A 81 18.90 -17.54 -42.39
CA PRO A 81 19.75 -17.77 -41.22
C PRO A 81 20.52 -16.53 -40.80
N PHE A 82 21.03 -15.74 -41.77
CA PHE A 82 21.73 -14.48 -41.53
C PHE A 82 20.83 -13.43 -40.87
N LEU A 83 19.59 -13.27 -41.34
CA LEU A 83 18.64 -12.32 -40.78
C LEU A 83 18.24 -12.72 -39.36
N ILE A 84 17.93 -14.01 -39.14
CA ILE A 84 17.50 -14.52 -37.84
C ILE A 84 18.61 -14.39 -36.79
N GLN A 85 19.86 -14.74 -37.11
CA GLN A 85 20.97 -14.55 -36.15
C GLN A 85 21.11 -13.07 -35.75
N ASN A 86 21.02 -12.13 -36.71
CA ASN A 86 21.29 -10.72 -36.48
C ASN A 86 20.16 -10.12 -35.64
N LEU A 87 18.92 -10.53 -35.93
CA LEU A 87 17.77 -10.17 -35.13
C LEU A 87 17.89 -10.73 -33.71
N LEU A 88 18.17 -12.01 -33.53
CA LEU A 88 18.24 -12.63 -32.20
C LEU A 88 19.34 -12.03 -31.31
N VAL A 89 20.53 -11.78 -31.88
CA VAL A 89 21.64 -11.08 -31.19
C VAL A 89 21.25 -9.64 -30.82
N LEU A 90 20.42 -8.99 -31.62
CA LEU A 90 19.93 -7.64 -31.34
C LEU A 90 18.84 -7.63 -30.26
N VAL A 91 17.98 -8.66 -30.22
CA VAL A 91 16.81 -8.73 -29.32
C VAL A 91 17.16 -9.30 -27.94
N ALA A 92 18.19 -10.15 -27.81
CA ALA A 92 18.54 -10.77 -26.52
C ALA A 92 18.95 -9.77 -25.40
N PRO A 93 19.77 -8.73 -25.65
CA PRO A 93 20.28 -7.82 -24.60
C PRO A 93 19.25 -7.19 -23.66
N PRO A 94 18.10 -6.65 -24.13
CA PRO A 94 17.03 -6.14 -23.26
C PRO A 94 16.55 -7.14 -22.18
N PHE A 95 16.49 -8.44 -22.49
CA PHE A 95 16.05 -9.46 -21.55
C PHE A 95 17.08 -9.70 -20.43
N LEU A 96 18.36 -9.69 -20.78
CA LEU A 96 19.45 -9.77 -19.82
C LEU A 96 19.49 -8.50 -18.93
N ALA A 97 19.34 -7.32 -19.54
CA ALA A 97 19.30 -6.03 -18.85
C ALA A 97 18.14 -5.95 -17.84
N ALA A 98 16.94 -6.40 -18.23
CA ALA A 98 15.79 -6.47 -17.35
C ALA A 98 16.08 -7.24 -16.05
N THR A 99 16.82 -8.35 -16.15
CA THR A 99 17.20 -9.15 -14.97
C THR A 99 18.19 -8.42 -14.06
N ILE A 100 19.11 -7.61 -14.62
CA ILE A 100 20.02 -6.76 -13.85
C ILE A 100 19.23 -5.70 -13.07
N TYR A 101 18.28 -5.02 -13.73
CA TYR A 101 17.46 -4.00 -13.07
C TYR A 101 16.59 -4.59 -11.96
N MET A 102 16.04 -5.79 -12.18
CA MET A 102 15.31 -6.53 -11.13
C MET A 102 16.23 -6.94 -9.97
N SER A 103 17.48 -7.30 -10.26
CA SER A 103 18.47 -7.72 -9.26
C SER A 103 18.76 -6.59 -8.27
N LEU A 104 18.95 -5.34 -8.72
CA LEU A 104 19.11 -4.18 -7.84
C LEU A 104 17.92 -4.02 -6.87
N GLY A 105 16.70 -4.12 -7.40
CA GLY A 105 15.47 -4.02 -6.60
C GLY A 105 15.39 -5.08 -5.50
N ARG A 106 15.84 -6.30 -5.81
CA ARG A 106 15.83 -7.45 -4.90
C ARG A 106 16.95 -7.36 -3.85
N ILE A 107 18.16 -6.97 -4.25
CA ILE A 107 19.31 -6.75 -3.35
C ILE A 107 18.96 -5.67 -2.32
N THR A 108 18.40 -4.55 -2.76
CA THR A 108 18.04 -3.43 -1.87
C THR A 108 16.99 -3.83 -0.84
N ARG A 109 15.98 -4.61 -1.24
CA ARG A 109 14.96 -5.14 -0.33
C ARG A 109 15.54 -6.15 0.67
N ALA A 110 16.48 -6.99 0.24
CA ALA A 110 17.16 -7.94 1.13
C ALA A 110 18.03 -7.25 2.19
N LEU A 111 18.53 -6.03 1.90
CA LEU A 111 19.31 -5.21 2.82
C LEU A 111 18.46 -4.27 3.68
N LYS A 112 17.13 -4.26 3.52
CA LYS A 112 16.19 -3.32 4.15
C LYS A 112 16.60 -1.84 3.95
N ALA A 113 17.08 -1.51 2.75
CA ALA A 113 17.65 -0.19 2.42
C ALA A 113 16.80 0.59 1.39
N GLN A 114 15.48 0.36 1.35
CA GLN A 114 14.59 0.99 0.37
C GLN A 114 14.58 2.52 0.46
N GLU A 115 14.69 3.07 1.68
CA GLU A 115 14.70 4.52 1.95
C GLU A 115 15.96 5.21 1.44
N ALA A 116 17.06 4.47 1.29
CA ALA A 116 18.31 5.01 0.75
C ALA A 116 18.26 5.19 -0.78
N SER A 117 17.26 4.61 -1.47
CA SER A 117 17.12 4.70 -2.93
C SER A 117 16.59 6.07 -3.35
N LEU A 118 17.26 6.71 -4.33
CA LEU A 118 16.82 7.99 -4.92
C LEU A 118 15.46 7.89 -5.61
N ILE A 119 15.24 6.78 -6.30
CA ILE A 119 14.05 6.49 -7.09
C ILE A 119 13.36 5.30 -6.44
N SER A 120 12.04 5.34 -6.35
CA SER A 120 11.29 4.21 -5.81
C SER A 120 11.58 2.94 -6.63
N LEU A 121 11.93 1.86 -5.96
CA LEU A 121 12.37 0.62 -6.61
C LEU A 121 11.29 -0.08 -7.45
N ARG A 122 10.02 0.36 -7.35
CA ARG A 122 8.92 -0.11 -8.20
C ARG A 122 8.93 0.56 -9.58
N TRP A 123 9.38 1.82 -9.63
CA TRP A 123 9.46 2.59 -10.85
C TRP A 123 10.79 2.37 -11.58
N ILE A 124 11.88 2.12 -10.85
CA ILE A 124 13.21 1.94 -11.45
C ILE A 124 13.22 0.80 -12.50
N THR A 125 12.67 -0.37 -12.19
CA THR A 125 12.60 -1.49 -13.14
C THR A 125 11.68 -1.18 -14.31
N LYS A 126 10.53 -0.55 -14.07
CA LYS A 126 9.58 -0.20 -15.14
C LYS A 126 10.16 0.81 -16.11
N LEU A 127 10.82 1.85 -15.58
CA LEU A 127 11.46 2.91 -16.35
C LEU A 127 12.55 2.33 -17.26
N PHE A 128 13.49 1.58 -16.71
CA PHE A 128 14.61 1.07 -17.49
C PHE A 128 14.20 -0.01 -18.49
N VAL A 129 13.23 -0.87 -18.16
CA VAL A 129 12.68 -1.84 -19.13
C VAL A 129 11.93 -1.13 -20.26
N LEU A 130 11.20 -0.05 -19.98
CA LEU A 130 10.53 0.74 -21.01
C LEU A 130 11.55 1.42 -21.94
N VAL A 131 12.62 1.99 -21.38
CA VAL A 131 13.70 2.59 -22.17
C VAL A 131 14.37 1.54 -23.06
N ASP A 132 14.69 0.36 -22.52
CA ASP A 132 15.29 -0.72 -23.30
C ASP A 132 14.34 -1.28 -24.38
N LEU A 133 13.03 -1.29 -24.12
CA LEU A 133 12.01 -1.65 -25.12
C LEU A 133 11.97 -0.65 -26.28
N ILE A 134 12.10 0.66 -25.98
CA ILE A 134 12.19 1.70 -27.02
C ILE A 134 13.50 1.58 -27.80
N CYS A 135 14.63 1.34 -27.11
CA CYS A 135 15.92 1.09 -27.75
C CYS A 135 15.85 -0.13 -28.67
N PHE A 136 15.18 -1.20 -28.24
CA PHE A 136 14.96 -2.40 -29.02
C PHE A 136 14.10 -2.13 -30.28
N ALA A 137 12.98 -1.43 -30.11
CA ALA A 137 12.08 -1.11 -31.22
C ALA A 137 12.78 -0.25 -32.28
N THR A 138 13.53 0.77 -31.85
CA THR A 138 14.32 1.62 -32.74
C THR A 138 15.43 0.84 -33.44
N GLN A 139 16.18 -0.01 -32.73
CA GLN A 139 17.22 -0.85 -33.33
C GLN A 139 16.65 -1.84 -34.35
N THR A 140 15.52 -2.48 -34.05
CA THR A 140 14.87 -3.42 -34.98
C THR A 140 14.34 -2.71 -36.23
N ALA A 141 13.64 -1.59 -36.05
CA ALA A 141 13.16 -0.77 -37.16
C ALA A 141 14.32 -0.26 -38.04
N GLY A 142 15.38 0.24 -37.40
CA GLY A 142 16.57 0.70 -38.10
C GLY A 142 17.30 -0.42 -38.83
N ALA A 143 17.36 -1.63 -38.27
CA ALA A 143 17.97 -2.80 -38.91
C ALA A 143 17.21 -3.25 -40.16
N ILE A 144 15.87 -3.25 -40.12
CA ILE A 144 15.02 -3.54 -41.28
C ILE A 144 15.24 -2.50 -42.38
N MET A 145 15.22 -1.22 -42.02
CA MET A 145 15.43 -0.11 -42.97
C MET A 145 16.85 -0.09 -43.54
N SER A 146 17.85 -0.51 -42.77
CA SER A 146 19.25 -0.57 -43.24
C SER A 146 19.48 -1.62 -44.34
N GLY A 147 18.52 -2.53 -44.54
CA GLY A 147 18.55 -3.54 -45.60
C GLY A 147 17.87 -3.11 -46.91
N SER A 148 17.37 -1.88 -47.01
CA SER A 148 16.77 -1.36 -48.26
C SER A 148 17.81 -1.18 -49.36
N GLU A 149 17.40 -1.35 -50.63
CA GLU A 149 18.25 -1.02 -51.79
C GLU A 149 18.48 0.50 -51.93
N ASP A 150 17.57 1.31 -51.39
CA ASP A 150 17.67 2.76 -51.37
C ASP A 150 18.71 3.26 -50.36
N LEU A 151 19.76 3.92 -50.86
CA LEU A 151 20.90 4.39 -50.06
C LEU A 151 20.51 5.38 -48.96
N GLU A 152 19.54 6.27 -49.21
CA GLU A 152 19.09 7.25 -48.23
C GLU A 152 18.23 6.63 -47.13
N GLU A 153 17.40 5.64 -47.48
CA GLU A 153 16.64 4.87 -46.49
C GLU A 153 17.56 3.99 -45.64
N ALA A 154 18.59 3.39 -46.24
CA ALA A 154 19.57 2.60 -45.54
C ALA A 154 20.39 3.44 -44.53
N LYS A 155 20.86 4.64 -44.93
CA LYS A 155 21.55 5.59 -44.03
C LYS A 155 20.65 6.07 -42.89
N ARG A 156 19.37 6.32 -43.18
CA ARG A 156 18.38 6.68 -42.16
C ARG A 156 18.18 5.53 -41.17
N GLY A 157 18.11 4.30 -41.66
CA GLY A 157 18.08 3.08 -40.86
C GLY A 157 19.26 3.01 -39.89
N GLN A 158 20.49 3.18 -40.38
CA GLN A 158 21.70 3.19 -39.54
C GLN A 158 21.66 4.28 -38.46
N THR A 159 21.18 5.48 -38.80
CA THR A 159 21.04 6.58 -37.84
C THR A 159 20.06 6.23 -36.72
N ILE A 160 18.94 5.57 -37.05
CA ILE A 160 17.96 5.11 -36.06
C ILE A 160 18.58 4.05 -35.13
N ILE A 161 19.37 3.09 -35.67
CA ILE A 161 20.08 2.10 -34.86
C ILE A 161 21.04 2.77 -33.88
N ILE A 162 21.87 3.70 -34.37
CA ILE A 162 22.83 4.44 -33.54
C ILE A 162 22.10 5.23 -32.45
N GLY A 163 20.97 5.86 -32.78
CA GLY A 163 20.11 6.56 -31.81
C GLY A 163 19.64 5.64 -30.67
N GLY A 164 19.16 4.44 -31.01
CA GLY A 164 18.76 3.43 -30.01
C GLY A 164 19.93 2.97 -29.13
N LEU A 165 21.12 2.75 -29.70
CA LEU A 165 22.31 2.36 -28.94
C LEU A 165 22.80 3.48 -28.00
N VAL A 166 22.75 4.75 -28.43
CA VAL A 166 23.10 5.91 -27.58
C VAL A 166 22.12 6.03 -26.41
N LEU A 167 20.82 5.90 -26.67
CA LEU A 167 19.81 5.93 -25.61
C LEU A 167 20.05 4.81 -24.58
N GLN A 168 20.44 3.62 -25.04
CA GLN A 168 20.76 2.49 -24.18
C GLN A 168 22.02 2.75 -23.31
N ILE A 169 23.06 3.39 -23.87
CA ILE A 169 24.24 3.82 -23.10
C ILE A 169 23.84 4.81 -22.01
N LEU A 170 23.00 5.80 -22.32
CA LEU A 170 22.50 6.77 -21.34
C LEU A 170 21.69 6.09 -20.23
N ALA A 171 20.86 5.11 -20.58
CA ALA A 171 20.09 4.32 -19.63
C ALA A 171 20.99 3.56 -18.64
N PHE A 172 22.00 2.84 -19.15
CA PHE A 172 22.96 2.13 -18.28
C PHE A 172 23.82 3.09 -17.44
N ALA A 173 24.23 4.24 -17.98
CA ALA A 173 24.95 5.25 -17.22
C ALA A 173 24.10 5.81 -16.06
N LEU A 174 22.81 6.07 -16.31
CA LEU A 174 21.86 6.47 -15.26
C LEU A 174 21.66 5.36 -14.23
N PHE A 175 21.56 4.10 -14.66
CA PHE A 175 21.43 2.95 -13.76
C PHE A 175 22.67 2.78 -12.85
N ILE A 176 23.88 2.94 -13.40
CA ILE A 176 25.13 2.93 -12.62
C ILE A 176 25.12 4.08 -11.61
N THR A 177 24.69 5.28 -12.01
CA THR A 177 24.60 6.44 -11.12
C THR A 177 23.61 6.22 -9.97
N CYS A 178 22.45 5.62 -10.26
CA CYS A 178 21.47 5.23 -9.24
C CYS A 178 22.06 4.19 -8.26
N THR A 179 22.74 3.18 -8.80
CA THR A 179 23.38 2.11 -8.02
C THR A 179 24.50 2.66 -7.14
N LEU A 180 25.32 3.58 -7.67
CA LEU A 180 26.37 4.28 -6.93
C LEU A 180 25.80 5.14 -5.82
N THR A 181 24.76 5.93 -6.10
CA THR A 181 24.16 6.78 -5.07
C THR A 181 23.56 5.95 -3.95
N LEU A 182 22.89 4.84 -4.29
CA LEU A 182 22.39 3.89 -3.30
C LEU A 182 23.53 3.31 -2.46
N GLN A 183 24.63 2.87 -3.09
CA GLN A 183 25.78 2.31 -2.37
C GLN A 183 26.45 3.35 -1.46
N LEU A 184 26.62 4.58 -1.91
CA LEU A 184 27.21 5.66 -1.12
C LEU A 184 26.33 5.98 0.10
N ARG A 185 25.00 6.10 -0.10
CA ARG A 185 24.05 6.31 1.01
C ARG A 185 24.03 5.13 1.98
N LEU A 186 24.13 3.91 1.47
CA LEU A 186 24.24 2.70 2.28
C LEU A 186 25.56 2.65 3.08
N HIS A 187 26.62 3.29 2.59
CA HIS A 187 27.88 3.38 3.33
C HIS A 187 27.84 4.48 4.39
N SER A 188 27.23 5.62 4.10
CA SER A 188 27.06 6.71 5.06
C SER A 188 26.08 6.36 6.18
N ASN A 189 24.98 5.67 5.84
CA ASN A 189 23.94 5.23 6.78
C ASN A 189 23.73 3.71 6.65
N PRO A 190 24.64 2.89 7.19
CA PRO A 190 24.55 1.44 7.06
C PRO A 190 23.34 0.89 7.83
N PRO A 191 22.50 0.04 7.21
CA PRO A 191 21.37 -0.55 7.89
C PRO A 191 21.85 -1.46 9.02
N VAL A 192 21.05 -1.55 10.08
CA VAL A 192 21.40 -2.23 11.34
C VAL A 192 21.94 -3.66 11.12
N GLN A 193 21.43 -4.37 10.12
CA GLN A 193 21.86 -5.74 9.76
C GLN A 193 23.28 -5.81 9.18
N CYS A 194 23.73 -4.76 8.50
CA CYS A 194 25.10 -4.66 7.98
C CYS A 194 26.08 -4.26 9.10
N VAL A 195 25.66 -3.35 9.98
CA VAL A 195 26.45 -2.92 11.16
C VAL A 195 26.66 -4.06 12.15
N ALA A 196 25.62 -4.88 12.38
CA ALA A 196 25.69 -6.04 13.26
C ALA A 196 26.56 -7.20 12.73
N GLY A 197 27.19 -7.05 11.54
CA GLY A 197 28.03 -8.10 10.94
C GLY A 197 27.25 -9.33 10.48
N VAL A 198 25.92 -9.24 10.39
CA VAL A 198 25.03 -10.35 10.04
C VAL A 198 25.04 -10.60 8.53
N ILE A 199 25.19 -9.54 7.73
CA ILE A 199 25.39 -9.60 6.28
C ILE A 199 26.74 -8.95 5.94
N THR A 200 27.80 -9.76 5.85
CA THR A 200 29.19 -9.27 5.72
C THR A 200 29.66 -9.01 4.29
N HIS A 201 28.99 -9.58 3.27
CA HIS A 201 29.49 -9.60 1.89
C HIS A 201 28.51 -9.03 0.85
N TYR A 202 27.65 -8.10 1.24
CA TYR A 202 26.69 -7.49 0.31
C TYR A 202 27.36 -6.67 -0.81
N ARG A 203 28.55 -6.10 -0.55
CA ARG A 203 29.37 -5.36 -1.53
C ARG A 203 29.64 -6.12 -2.82
N ARG A 204 29.77 -7.46 -2.75
CA ARG A 204 30.03 -8.30 -3.92
C ARG A 204 28.90 -8.23 -4.95
N TYR A 205 27.65 -8.07 -4.50
CA TYR A 205 26.50 -7.94 -5.39
C TYR A 205 26.46 -6.58 -6.09
N PHE A 206 26.89 -5.50 -5.43
CA PHE A 206 27.05 -4.20 -6.09
C PHE A 206 28.19 -4.21 -7.11
N ILE A 207 29.33 -4.84 -6.77
CA ILE A 207 30.43 -5.06 -7.72
C ILE A 207 29.93 -5.85 -8.94
N ALA A 208 29.14 -6.90 -8.73
CA ALA A 208 28.52 -7.66 -9.81
C ALA A 208 27.68 -6.76 -10.73
N LEU A 209 26.83 -5.89 -10.17
CA LEU A 209 26.02 -4.95 -10.94
C LEU A 209 26.88 -3.96 -11.74
N TYR A 210 27.97 -3.44 -11.18
CA TYR A 210 28.88 -2.56 -11.92
C TYR A 210 29.62 -3.30 -13.03
N CYS A 211 30.11 -4.51 -12.78
CA CYS A 211 30.77 -5.32 -13.79
C CYS A 211 29.81 -5.63 -14.94
N THR A 212 28.57 -6.05 -14.66
CA THR A 212 27.60 -6.37 -15.71
C THR A 212 27.13 -5.14 -16.47
N SER A 213 26.85 -4.02 -15.80
CA SER A 213 26.53 -2.76 -16.47
C SER A 213 27.70 -2.20 -17.29
N GLY A 214 28.93 -2.36 -16.81
CA GLY A 214 30.13 -1.97 -17.55
C GLY A 214 30.33 -2.79 -18.83
N LEU A 215 30.16 -4.12 -18.77
CA LEU A 215 30.21 -4.98 -19.95
C LEU A 215 29.14 -4.60 -20.97
N PHE A 216 27.92 -4.27 -20.54
CA PHE A 216 26.87 -3.76 -21.41
C PHE A 216 27.24 -2.44 -22.09
N LEU A 217 27.84 -1.50 -21.34
CA LEU A 217 28.31 -0.23 -21.91
C LEU A 217 29.39 -0.44 -22.96
N ILE A 218 30.38 -1.29 -22.69
CA ILE A 218 31.45 -1.57 -23.65
C ILE A 218 30.88 -2.24 -24.90
N ARG A 219 29.98 -3.23 -24.76
CA ARG A 219 29.29 -3.85 -25.89
C ARG A 219 28.56 -2.82 -26.75
N ASN A 220 27.74 -1.96 -26.14
CA ASN A 220 26.99 -0.94 -26.88
C ASN A 220 27.90 0.10 -27.54
N LEU A 221 29.04 0.44 -26.91
CA LEU A 221 30.05 1.30 -27.52
C LEU A 221 30.71 0.64 -28.74
N VAL A 222 31.09 -0.63 -28.63
CA VAL A 222 31.65 -1.40 -29.76
C VAL A 222 30.65 -1.47 -30.91
N ARG A 223 29.36 -1.71 -30.61
CA ARG A 223 28.29 -1.70 -31.61
C ARG A 223 28.15 -0.35 -32.32
N ILE A 224 28.25 0.78 -31.61
CA ILE A 224 28.24 2.11 -32.24
C ILE A 224 29.44 2.28 -33.17
N ILE A 225 30.63 1.83 -32.74
CA ILE A 225 31.85 1.92 -33.56
C ILE A 225 31.71 1.06 -34.82
N GLU A 226 31.17 -0.15 -34.70
CA GLU A 226 30.87 -1.06 -35.82
C GLU A 226 29.94 -0.40 -36.84
N TYR A 227 28.79 0.13 -36.41
CA TYR A 227 27.84 0.80 -37.32
C TYR A 227 28.41 2.08 -37.95
N LYS A 228 29.30 2.80 -37.26
CA LYS A 228 29.98 3.98 -37.83
C LYS A 228 31.08 3.63 -38.83
N GLN A 229 31.74 2.48 -38.67
CA GLN A 229 32.78 2.03 -39.60
C GLN A 229 32.18 1.45 -40.89
N GLY A 230 30.96 0.90 -40.83
CA GLY A 230 30.30 0.29 -41.97
C GLY A 230 30.87 -1.09 -42.33
N GLY A 231 30.45 -1.63 -43.48
CA GLY A 231 30.75 -3.01 -43.90
C GLY A 231 32.24 -3.34 -44.09
N ASP A 232 33.06 -2.35 -44.44
CA ASP A 232 34.49 -2.51 -44.70
C ASP A 232 35.36 -2.27 -43.44
N GLY A 233 34.74 -2.05 -42.29
CA GLY A 233 35.44 -1.81 -41.03
C GLY A 233 36.14 -3.06 -40.48
N PRO A 234 37.33 -2.93 -39.84
CA PRO A 234 38.09 -4.05 -39.30
C PRO A 234 37.31 -4.88 -38.26
N LEU A 235 36.30 -4.29 -37.61
CA LEU A 235 35.40 -4.98 -36.67
C LEU A 235 34.49 -6.00 -37.37
N LEU A 236 34.00 -5.67 -38.58
CA LEU A 236 33.14 -6.55 -39.39
C LEU A 236 33.97 -7.49 -40.25
N SER A 237 35.21 -7.15 -40.60
CA SER A 237 36.08 -8.00 -41.42
C SER A 237 36.58 -9.27 -40.71
N ASN A 238 36.63 -9.27 -39.37
CA ASN A 238 37.12 -10.43 -38.61
C ASN A 238 36.08 -10.93 -37.59
N GLU A 239 35.68 -12.18 -37.77
CA GLU A 239 34.75 -12.88 -36.90
C GLU A 239 35.16 -12.88 -35.41
N ALA A 240 36.46 -12.85 -35.12
CA ALA A 240 36.98 -12.88 -33.75
C ALA A 240 36.43 -11.73 -32.89
N PHE A 241 36.21 -10.55 -33.47
CA PHE A 241 35.70 -9.39 -32.72
C PHE A 241 34.25 -9.58 -32.27
N LEU A 242 33.42 -10.24 -33.08
CA LEU A 242 32.05 -10.59 -32.69
C LEU A 242 32.04 -11.59 -31.53
N TYR A 243 32.92 -12.60 -31.56
CA TYR A 243 33.05 -13.54 -30.44
C TYR A 243 33.56 -12.89 -29.16
N VAL A 244 34.54 -12.00 -29.25
CA VAL A 244 35.14 -11.37 -28.07
C VAL A 244 34.23 -10.29 -27.48
N PHE A 245 33.74 -9.35 -28.29
CA PHE A 245 33.07 -8.16 -27.78
C PHE A 245 31.55 -8.29 -27.65
N ASP A 246 30.96 -9.33 -28.25
CA ASP A 246 29.54 -9.61 -28.09
C ASP A 246 29.35 -10.91 -27.29
N CYS A 247 29.84 -12.04 -27.81
CA CYS A 247 29.56 -13.35 -27.21
C CYS A 247 30.17 -13.49 -25.80
N CYS A 248 31.47 -13.22 -25.65
CA CYS A 248 32.15 -13.34 -24.36
C CYS A 248 31.60 -12.35 -23.33
N PHE A 249 31.19 -11.14 -23.73
CA PHE A 249 30.63 -10.15 -22.81
C PHE A 249 29.23 -10.55 -22.34
N MET A 250 28.37 -10.99 -23.25
CA MET A 250 27.03 -11.48 -22.90
C MET A 250 27.11 -12.72 -22.02
N LEU A 251 28.00 -13.66 -22.35
CA LEU A 251 28.25 -14.85 -21.52
C LEU A 251 28.80 -14.47 -20.14
N ALA A 252 29.77 -13.56 -20.06
CA ALA A 252 30.33 -13.09 -18.80
C ALA A 252 29.26 -12.45 -17.90
N ILE A 253 28.34 -11.67 -18.47
CA ILE A 253 27.21 -11.09 -17.72
C ILE A 253 26.36 -12.17 -17.07
N ILE A 254 25.97 -13.19 -17.85
CA ILE A 254 25.15 -14.31 -17.35
C ILE A 254 25.90 -15.07 -16.25
N LEU A 255 27.18 -15.37 -16.46
CA LEU A 255 28.01 -16.09 -15.49
C LEU A 255 28.21 -15.30 -14.19
N ILE A 256 28.38 -13.99 -14.26
CA ILE A 256 28.49 -13.12 -13.07
C ILE A 256 27.19 -13.18 -12.25
N ILE A 257 26.02 -13.07 -12.90
CA ILE A 257 24.72 -13.17 -12.21
C ILE A 257 24.46 -14.59 -11.68
N LEU A 258 24.96 -15.62 -12.37
CA LEU A 258 24.87 -17.01 -11.91
C LEU A 258 25.73 -17.25 -10.66
N ALA A 259 26.98 -16.80 -10.68
CA ALA A 259 27.90 -16.94 -9.55
C ALA A 259 27.42 -16.15 -8.32
N LEU A 260 27.01 -14.90 -8.54
CA LEU A 260 26.55 -13.98 -7.50
C LEU A 260 25.03 -13.83 -7.52
N HIS A 261 24.33 -14.97 -7.52
CA HIS A 261 22.87 -14.99 -7.62
C HIS A 261 22.20 -14.23 -6.46
N PRO A 262 21.42 -13.16 -6.72
CA PRO A 262 20.73 -12.38 -5.68
C PRO A 262 19.87 -13.22 -4.73
N GLY A 263 19.36 -14.37 -5.21
CA GLY A 263 18.62 -15.34 -4.38
C GLY A 263 19.41 -15.87 -3.18
N GLN A 264 20.74 -15.93 -3.25
CA GLN A 264 21.58 -16.31 -2.12
C GLN A 264 21.49 -15.30 -0.98
N LEU A 265 21.55 -14.00 -1.31
CA LEU A 265 21.45 -12.91 -0.34
C LEU A 265 20.06 -12.90 0.31
N ILE A 266 19.01 -13.04 -0.49
CA ILE A 266 17.62 -13.09 -0.02
C ILE A 266 17.40 -14.28 0.92
N ARG A 267 17.92 -15.45 0.57
CA ARG A 267 17.82 -16.65 1.40
C ARG A 267 18.56 -16.50 2.72
N LYS A 268 19.75 -15.88 2.72
CA LYS A 268 20.49 -15.54 3.94
C LYS A 268 19.70 -14.55 4.81
N ALA A 269 19.21 -13.45 4.23
CA ALA A 269 18.40 -12.47 4.94
C ALA A 269 17.17 -13.12 5.60
N ARG A 270 16.42 -13.96 4.86
CA ARG A 270 15.26 -14.67 5.40
C ARG A 270 15.60 -15.62 6.55
N ARG A 271 16.71 -16.38 6.44
CA ARG A 271 17.15 -17.28 7.54
C ARG A 271 17.52 -16.50 8.79
N LEU A 272 18.09 -15.31 8.63
CA LEU A 272 18.49 -14.46 9.74
C LEU A 272 17.30 -13.81 10.43
N ASP A 273 16.26 -13.44 9.68
CA ASP A 273 15.00 -12.96 10.27
C ASP A 273 14.36 -14.09 11.12
N VAL A 274 14.34 -15.34 10.63
CA VAL A 274 13.86 -16.51 11.41
C VAL A 274 14.69 -16.74 12.68
N LEU A 275 16.02 -16.75 12.57
CA LEU A 275 16.91 -16.95 13.74
C LEU A 275 16.76 -15.84 14.80
N LYS A 276 16.44 -14.61 14.38
CA LYS A 276 16.21 -13.48 15.28
C LYS A 276 14.87 -13.60 16.02
N GLU A 277 13.86 -14.19 15.38
CA GLU A 277 12.58 -14.55 16.02
C GLU A 277 12.73 -15.70 17.04
N ASP A 278 13.57 -16.69 16.74
CA ASP A 278 13.76 -17.88 17.60
C ASP A 278 14.70 -17.63 18.80
N LEU A 279 15.64 -16.70 18.69
CA LEU A 279 16.62 -16.41 19.75
C LEU A 279 15.99 -15.99 21.10
N PRO A 280 15.01 -15.07 21.16
CA PRO A 280 14.35 -14.73 22.43
C PRO A 280 13.52 -15.89 23.01
N LEU A 281 12.98 -16.77 22.18
CA LEU A 281 12.29 -18.00 22.60
C LEU A 281 13.27 -18.99 23.25
N PHE A 282 14.42 -19.22 22.62
CA PHE A 282 15.46 -20.08 23.17
C PHE A 282 16.04 -19.49 24.47
N GLN A 283 16.21 -18.17 24.55
CA GLN A 283 16.72 -17.49 25.74
C GLN A 283 15.69 -17.46 26.88
N ALA A 284 14.39 -17.33 26.57
CA ALA A 284 13.30 -17.47 27.53
C ALA A 284 13.16 -18.90 28.06
N GLN A 285 13.38 -19.90 27.20
CA GLN A 285 13.35 -21.31 27.59
C GLN A 285 14.56 -21.68 28.46
N LEU A 286 15.76 -21.25 28.09
CA LEU A 286 16.97 -21.46 28.88
C LEU A 286 16.90 -20.76 30.25
N THR A 287 16.32 -19.55 30.33
CA THR A 287 16.09 -18.87 31.62
C THR A 287 15.05 -19.57 32.47
N ARG A 288 14.01 -20.16 31.86
CA ARG A 288 13.02 -20.99 32.55
C ARG A 288 13.66 -22.28 33.10
N ASP A 289 14.48 -22.97 32.32
CA ASP A 289 15.15 -24.20 32.74
C ASP A 289 16.19 -23.94 33.85
N LEU A 290 16.93 -22.82 33.78
CA LEU A 290 17.81 -22.35 34.85
C LEU A 290 17.05 -21.90 36.12
N ALA A 291 15.84 -21.38 35.98
CA ALA A 291 14.98 -21.02 37.11
C ALA A 291 14.43 -22.27 37.81
N LEU A 292 14.12 -23.32 37.06
CA LEU A 292 13.62 -24.61 37.58
C LEU A 292 14.71 -25.44 38.27
N SER A 293 15.98 -25.22 37.94
CA SER A 293 17.11 -25.93 38.56
C SER A 293 17.74 -25.17 39.75
N ARG A 294 17.17 -24.02 40.18
CA ARG A 294 17.57 -23.37 41.44
C ARG A 294 17.02 -24.15 42.65
N PRO A 295 17.87 -24.56 43.60
CA PRO A 295 17.39 -25.13 44.87
C PRO A 295 16.59 -24.08 45.65
N GLN A 296 15.43 -24.48 46.20
CA GLN A 296 14.56 -23.59 46.96
C GLN A 296 15.29 -22.97 48.17
N PRO A 297 15.10 -21.67 48.45
CA PRO A 297 15.63 -21.07 49.67
C PRO A 297 14.78 -21.51 50.85
N ARG A 298 15.42 -22.11 51.86
CA ARG A 298 14.81 -22.35 53.18
C ARG A 298 14.23 -21.04 53.73
N THR A 299 13.00 -21.13 54.23
CA THR A 299 12.24 -20.02 54.81
C THR A 299 13.00 -19.41 55.99
N ASN A 300 13.57 -18.22 55.78
CA ASN A 300 14.16 -17.44 56.86
C ASN A 300 13.06 -16.59 57.54
N MET A 301 12.74 -16.94 58.78
CA MET A 301 12.13 -16.04 59.75
C MET A 301 12.78 -14.65 59.66
N ARG A 302 11.96 -13.59 59.53
CA ARG A 302 12.44 -12.21 59.67
C ARG A 302 12.93 -12.00 61.10
N LYS A 303 14.25 -12.07 61.31
CA LYS A 303 14.88 -11.57 62.54
C LYS A 303 14.75 -10.04 62.59
N PRO A 304 14.38 -9.45 63.74
CA PRO A 304 14.37 -8.00 63.90
C PRO A 304 15.80 -7.45 63.77
N HIS A 305 15.99 -6.49 62.88
CA HIS A 305 17.29 -5.87 62.66
C HIS A 305 17.51 -4.68 63.59
N LYS A 306 18.65 -4.63 64.28
CA LYS A 306 19.11 -3.48 65.07
C LYS A 306 19.38 -2.29 64.11
N LYS A 307 18.72 -1.16 64.35
CA LYS A 307 18.91 0.09 63.61
C LYS A 307 20.39 0.52 63.67
N SER A 308 20.99 0.84 62.52
CA SER A 308 22.33 1.44 62.46
C SER A 308 22.23 2.86 63.03
N ARG A 309 23.04 3.17 64.05
CA ARG A 309 23.00 4.49 64.73
C ARG A 309 23.67 5.56 63.87
N LEU A 310 24.68 5.21 63.09
CA LEU A 310 25.54 6.16 62.37
C LEU A 310 25.37 6.18 60.84
N GLY A 311 24.40 5.46 60.28
CA GLY A 311 24.16 5.42 58.82
C GLY A 311 23.91 6.78 58.17
N CYS A 312 24.30 6.93 56.90
CA CYS A 312 24.12 8.15 56.12
C CYS A 312 22.63 8.54 55.99
N GLN A 313 22.36 9.83 55.80
CA GLN A 313 20.99 10.35 55.74
C GLN A 313 20.26 9.86 54.50
N THR A 314 20.94 9.70 53.36
CA THR A 314 20.33 9.13 52.15
C THR A 314 19.79 7.72 52.39
N CYS A 315 20.55 6.83 53.05
CA CYS A 315 20.06 5.48 53.38
C CYS A 315 18.98 5.50 54.46
N LYS A 316 19.08 6.38 55.47
CA LYS A 316 18.06 6.55 56.51
C LYS A 316 16.73 7.03 55.93
N ARG A 317 16.74 8.03 55.03
CA ARG A 317 15.55 8.55 54.34
C ARG A 317 14.87 7.48 53.49
N ARG A 318 15.66 6.62 52.85
CA ARG A 318 15.20 5.48 52.05
C ARG A 318 14.79 4.25 52.88
N LYS A 319 14.90 4.31 54.21
CA LYS A 319 14.58 3.22 55.15
C LYS A 319 15.31 1.91 54.84
N ILE A 320 16.56 1.98 54.36
CA ILE A 320 17.43 0.83 54.07
C ILE A 320 18.65 0.80 55.00
N LYS A 321 19.19 -0.38 55.30
CA LYS A 321 20.39 -0.52 56.16
C LYS A 321 21.62 0.05 55.45
N CYS A 322 22.23 1.05 56.06
CA CYS A 322 23.52 1.59 55.63
C CYS A 322 24.65 0.66 56.11
N ASP A 323 25.67 0.50 55.28
CA ASP A 323 26.91 -0.23 55.57
C ASP A 323 27.97 0.63 56.28
N GLU A 324 27.70 1.92 56.47
CA GLU A 324 28.54 2.90 57.23
C GLU A 324 29.97 3.10 56.68
N VAL A 325 30.29 2.53 55.51
CA VAL A 325 31.59 2.68 54.84
C VAL A 325 31.78 4.10 54.33
N LYS A 326 32.95 4.70 54.61
CA LYS A 326 33.37 6.02 54.11
C LYS A 326 34.48 5.85 53.07
N PRO A 327 34.58 6.70 52.03
CA PRO A 327 33.92 8.00 51.85
C PRO A 327 32.51 7.95 51.26
N GLN A 328 32.05 6.82 50.73
CA GLN A 328 30.66 6.64 50.30
C GLN A 328 30.18 5.24 50.69
N CYS A 329 28.97 5.15 51.22
CA CYS A 329 28.40 3.86 51.59
C CYS A 329 28.05 3.08 50.32
N GLY A 330 28.32 1.78 50.29
CA GLY A 330 28.18 0.95 49.10
C GLY A 330 26.76 0.93 48.57
N LYS A 331 25.75 1.13 49.43
CA LYS A 331 24.35 1.27 49.00
C LYS A 331 24.10 2.55 48.21
N CYS A 332 24.65 3.69 48.62
CA CYS A 332 24.48 4.93 47.85
C CYS A 332 25.18 4.84 46.49
N VAL A 333 26.38 4.25 46.44
CA VAL A 333 27.14 4.00 45.21
C VAL A 333 26.35 3.09 44.26
N GLN A 334 25.85 1.97 44.77
CA GLN A 334 25.08 1.01 43.95
C GLN A 334 23.85 1.64 43.31
N PHE A 335 23.20 2.57 44.01
CA PHE A 335 22.01 3.26 43.52
C PHE A 335 22.31 4.55 42.77
N GLY A 336 23.59 4.93 42.59
CA GLY A 336 23.99 6.15 41.91
C GLY A 336 23.45 7.42 42.56
N VAL A 337 23.20 7.40 43.87
CA VAL A 337 22.69 8.55 44.63
C VAL A 337 23.77 9.14 45.51
N TRP A 338 23.72 10.45 45.71
CA TRP A 338 24.69 11.16 46.53
C TRP A 338 24.68 10.66 47.99
N CYS A 339 25.87 10.42 48.53
CA CYS A 339 26.09 9.91 49.87
C CYS A 339 26.62 11.02 50.77
N ASP A 340 25.99 11.25 51.93
CA ASP A 340 26.40 12.31 52.86
C ASP A 340 27.80 12.11 53.47
N TYR A 341 28.41 10.94 53.29
CA TYR A 341 29.81 10.72 53.69
C TYR A 341 30.83 11.32 52.71
N SER A 342 30.39 11.72 51.52
CA SER A 342 31.26 12.27 50.49
C SER A 342 31.62 13.72 50.81
N PRO A 343 32.90 14.12 50.80
CA PRO A 343 33.29 15.53 50.91
C PRO A 343 32.76 16.33 49.71
N GLN A 344 32.18 17.51 49.97
CA GLN A 344 31.58 18.40 48.96
C GLN A 344 32.54 18.85 47.84
N PRO A 345 31.99 19.19 46.67
CA PRO A 345 32.32 20.45 45.99
C PRO A 345 31.14 21.46 46.06
N PRO A 346 31.41 22.75 45.82
CA PRO A 346 30.58 23.87 46.29
C PRO A 346 29.25 24.05 45.54
N ALA A 347 28.34 24.71 46.25
CA ALA A 347 27.01 25.09 45.82
C ALA A 347 26.99 26.14 44.70
N SER A 348 25.95 26.08 43.85
CA SER A 348 25.22 27.22 43.28
C SER A 348 23.93 26.65 42.66
N GLN A 349 22.86 26.58 43.45
CA GLN A 349 21.72 27.51 43.46
C GLN A 349 20.71 27.27 42.33
N ALA A 350 19.51 26.91 42.77
CA ALA A 350 18.28 26.86 42.00
C ALA A 350 17.80 28.27 41.62
N SER A 351 16.98 28.39 40.56
CA SER A 351 15.53 28.65 40.67
C SER A 351 14.91 29.43 39.47
N ILE A 352 13.69 29.04 39.09
CA ILE A 352 12.53 29.83 38.57
C ILE A 352 12.44 30.17 37.06
N SER A 353 11.36 29.66 36.42
CA SER A 353 10.68 30.12 35.17
C SER A 353 9.75 31.33 35.47
N PRO A 354 9.29 32.23 34.56
CA PRO A 354 8.55 31.93 33.30
C PRO A 354 8.73 32.94 32.10
N GLN A 355 8.02 32.67 30.99
CA GLN A 355 7.88 33.31 29.64
C GLN A 355 7.66 34.86 29.58
N PRO A 356 7.35 35.56 28.44
CA PRO A 356 7.42 35.31 26.97
C PRO A 356 8.06 36.48 26.15
N ASP A 357 8.33 36.33 24.84
CA ASP A 357 7.85 37.24 23.75
C ASP A 357 8.50 36.96 22.36
N ASN A 358 7.65 36.54 21.43
CA ASN A 358 7.23 37.25 20.21
C ASN A 358 8.21 37.67 19.08
N GLN A 359 7.61 37.62 17.87
CA GLN A 359 8.04 38.08 16.53
C GLN A 359 8.88 37.07 15.71
N SER A 360 8.55 36.70 14.47
CA SER A 360 7.43 37.04 13.59
C SER A 360 7.38 36.04 12.43
N ARG A 361 6.25 35.38 12.22
CA ARG A 361 5.86 34.80 10.92
C ARG A 361 5.11 35.86 10.12
N ARG A 362 5.28 35.90 8.78
CA ARG A 362 4.23 36.03 7.72
C ARG A 362 4.89 35.82 6.33
N PRO A 363 4.14 35.58 5.24
CA PRO A 363 3.24 34.44 5.02
C PRO A 363 3.40 33.82 3.61
N GLY A 364 3.33 32.49 3.48
CA GLY A 364 3.30 31.77 2.20
C GLY A 364 2.13 30.80 2.14
N ARG A 365 1.22 31.04 1.20
CA ARG A 365 -0.07 30.38 0.90
C ARG A 365 0.00 28.83 0.88
N PRO A 366 -0.96 28.09 1.46
CA PRO A 366 -0.96 26.63 1.44
C PRO A 366 -1.43 26.11 0.07
N ARG A 367 -0.64 25.20 -0.52
CA ARG A 367 -1.03 24.39 -1.69
C ARG A 367 -1.26 22.96 -1.18
N SER A 368 -2.45 22.43 -1.42
CA SER A 368 -2.92 21.13 -0.96
C SER A 368 -2.20 19.98 -1.66
N ASP A 369 -1.20 19.38 -1.00
CA ASP A 369 -0.49 18.19 -1.49
C ASP A 369 -1.16 16.91 -0.96
N TRP A 370 -2.13 16.43 -1.73
CA TRP A 370 -2.82 15.14 -1.58
C TRP A 370 -1.87 13.92 -1.58
N THR A 371 -0.65 14.10 -2.08
CA THR A 371 0.41 13.08 -2.15
C THR A 371 1.06 12.80 -0.79
N SER A 372 1.18 13.80 0.10
CA SER A 372 1.81 13.59 1.42
C SER A 372 0.90 12.81 2.38
N TRP A 373 -0.42 13.01 2.27
CA TRP A 373 -1.44 12.26 3.01
C TRP A 373 -1.52 10.80 2.53
N ALA A 374 -1.46 10.59 1.21
CA ALA A 374 -1.40 9.26 0.62
C ALA A 374 -0.08 8.50 0.95
N GLU A 375 1.02 9.23 1.18
CA GLU A 375 2.31 8.65 1.57
C GLU A 375 2.36 8.29 3.06
N GLN A 376 1.75 9.11 3.93
CA GLN A 376 1.57 8.80 5.36
C GLN A 376 0.65 7.59 5.59
N ILE A 377 -0.44 7.49 4.82
CA ILE A 377 -1.31 6.31 4.82
C ILE A 377 -0.53 5.08 4.32
N ARG A 378 0.24 5.19 3.23
CA ARG A 378 1.06 4.07 2.73
C ARG A 378 2.19 3.64 3.68
N SER A 379 2.83 4.56 4.41
CA SER A 379 3.86 4.22 5.40
C SER A 379 3.25 3.50 6.61
N HIS A 380 2.10 3.94 7.11
CA HIS A 380 1.39 3.25 8.21
C HIS A 380 0.84 1.87 7.82
N ALA A 381 0.41 1.67 6.56
CA ALA A 381 0.05 0.34 6.04
C ALA A 381 1.26 -0.60 5.88
N ALA A 382 2.40 -0.05 5.44
CA ALA A 382 3.60 -0.82 5.17
C ALA A 382 4.34 -1.24 6.45
N GLU A 383 4.32 -0.39 7.48
CA GLU A 383 4.82 -0.70 8.84
C GLU A 383 3.97 -1.80 9.49
N SER A 384 2.64 -1.73 9.37
CA SER A 384 1.73 -2.72 9.97
C SER A 384 1.68 -4.07 9.24
N ALA A 385 2.15 -4.12 7.98
CA ALA A 385 2.24 -5.35 7.20
C ALA A 385 3.57 -6.11 7.41
N ALA A 386 4.55 -5.51 8.08
CA ALA A 386 5.89 -6.09 8.28
C ALA A 386 6.08 -6.81 9.63
N GLU A 387 5.12 -6.70 10.57
CA GLU A 387 5.23 -7.25 11.93
C GLU A 387 4.61 -8.66 12.13
N SER A 388 3.98 -9.27 11.12
CA SER A 388 3.21 -10.51 11.31
C SER A 388 3.86 -11.78 10.71
N SER A 389 5.03 -12.19 11.21
CA SER A 389 5.44 -13.59 11.05
C SER A 389 6.12 -14.12 12.31
N GLY A 390 5.57 -15.20 12.87
CA GLY A 390 6.21 -16.01 13.91
C GLY A 390 5.37 -16.21 15.17
N HIS A 391 4.69 -15.17 15.66
CA HIS A 391 3.85 -15.25 16.86
C HIS A 391 2.37 -15.11 16.50
N LEU A 392 1.51 -15.91 17.13
CA LEU A 392 0.06 -15.72 17.09
C LEU A 392 -0.23 -14.29 17.53
N ASN A 393 -0.76 -13.45 16.64
CA ASN A 393 -1.04 -12.05 16.97
C ASN A 393 -2.22 -12.01 17.94
N THR A 394 -1.93 -11.92 19.24
CA THR A 394 -2.93 -11.90 20.30
C THR A 394 -3.85 -10.69 20.16
N MET A 395 -3.38 -9.60 19.54
CA MET A 395 -4.20 -8.42 19.27
C MET A 395 -5.25 -8.73 18.19
N ASP A 396 -4.83 -9.27 17.04
CA ASP A 396 -5.77 -9.67 15.98
C ASP A 396 -6.78 -10.70 16.48
N LEU A 397 -6.36 -11.61 17.37
CA LEU A 397 -7.28 -12.56 18.00
C LEU A 397 -8.25 -11.92 19.00
N GLU A 398 -7.82 -10.94 19.80
CA GLU A 398 -8.71 -10.18 20.68
C GLU A 398 -9.75 -9.42 19.83
N LEU A 399 -9.30 -8.78 18.75
CA LEU A 399 -10.16 -8.06 17.81
C LEU A 399 -11.14 -9.02 17.11
N PHE A 400 -10.68 -10.18 16.64
CA PHE A 400 -11.54 -11.17 16.01
C PHE A 400 -12.53 -11.79 17.00
N HIS A 401 -12.11 -12.05 18.24
CA HIS A 401 -13.00 -12.47 19.32
C HIS A 401 -14.07 -11.41 19.61
N ASN A 402 -13.70 -10.13 19.69
CA ASN A 402 -14.66 -9.04 19.86
C ASN A 402 -15.61 -8.89 18.65
N TRP A 403 -15.15 -9.21 17.44
CA TRP A 403 -16.03 -9.27 16.27
C TRP A 403 -17.12 -10.32 16.47
N MET A 404 -16.70 -11.55 16.74
CA MET A 404 -17.60 -12.71 16.87
C MET A 404 -18.56 -12.62 18.06
N THR A 405 -18.16 -11.93 19.14
CA THR A 405 -18.95 -11.90 20.38
C THR A 405 -19.81 -10.65 20.55
N ARG A 406 -19.41 -9.50 19.95
CA ARG A 406 -20.08 -8.21 20.21
C ARG A 406 -20.32 -7.38 18.96
N THR A 407 -19.34 -7.28 18.06
CA THR A 407 -19.44 -6.31 16.95
C THR A 407 -20.40 -6.77 15.87
N ALA A 408 -20.33 -8.03 15.44
CA ALA A 408 -21.16 -8.53 14.34
C ALA A 408 -22.67 -8.41 14.61
N SER A 409 -23.09 -8.66 15.86
CA SER A 409 -24.50 -8.54 16.28
C SER A 409 -25.02 -7.10 16.29
N THR A 410 -24.15 -6.08 16.23
CA THR A 410 -24.53 -4.67 16.21
C THR A 410 -24.70 -4.09 14.80
N LEU A 411 -24.41 -4.88 13.75
CA LEU A 411 -24.44 -4.42 12.35
C LEU A 411 -25.73 -4.77 11.59
N GLY A 412 -26.62 -5.57 12.19
CA GLY A 412 -27.87 -5.99 11.56
C GLY A 412 -29.08 -5.74 12.44
N ASP A 413 -30.18 -5.30 11.84
CA ASP A 413 -31.45 -5.00 12.52
C ASP A 413 -32.40 -6.23 12.57
N GLY A 414 -32.01 -7.33 11.92
CA GLY A 414 -32.78 -8.58 11.86
C GLY A 414 -31.91 -9.83 11.97
N SER A 415 -32.54 -10.97 12.30
CA SER A 415 -31.87 -12.26 12.55
C SER A 415 -30.99 -12.70 11.37
N THR A 416 -31.49 -12.60 10.13
CA THR A 416 -30.76 -12.98 8.91
C THR A 416 -29.56 -12.06 8.62
N GLN A 417 -29.70 -10.75 8.83
CA GLN A 417 -28.60 -9.80 8.64
C GLN A 417 -27.53 -9.94 9.72
N SER A 418 -27.93 -10.22 10.97
CA SER A 418 -26.99 -10.51 12.05
C SER A 418 -26.17 -11.78 11.77
N LEU A 419 -26.80 -12.82 11.19
CA LEU A 419 -26.13 -14.04 10.72
C LEU A 419 -25.16 -13.78 9.55
N LEU A 420 -25.52 -12.90 8.60
CA LEU A 420 -24.62 -12.50 7.52
C LEU A 420 -23.31 -11.91 8.08
N TRP A 421 -23.37 -11.05 9.09
CA TRP A 421 -22.19 -10.41 9.66
C TRP A 421 -21.42 -11.32 10.63
N SER A 422 -22.11 -12.16 11.40
CA SER A 422 -21.48 -13.05 12.38
C SER A 422 -20.89 -14.30 11.77
N GLU A 423 -21.48 -14.84 10.70
CA GLU A 423 -21.01 -16.07 10.04
C GLU A 423 -20.55 -15.84 8.60
N GLY A 424 -21.39 -15.21 7.78
CA GLY A 424 -21.12 -15.04 6.35
C GLY A 424 -19.86 -14.23 6.05
N ALA A 425 -19.72 -13.06 6.68
CA ALA A 425 -18.60 -12.17 6.47
C ALA A 425 -17.25 -12.78 6.91
N PRO A 426 -17.12 -13.43 8.08
CA PRO A 426 -15.90 -14.19 8.42
C PRO A 426 -15.60 -15.34 7.46
N ARG A 427 -16.61 -16.13 7.04
CA ARG A 427 -16.42 -17.25 6.10
C ARG A 427 -15.80 -16.79 4.79
N VAL A 428 -16.33 -15.72 4.21
CA VAL A 428 -15.75 -15.10 3.00
C VAL A 428 -14.41 -14.42 3.30
N GLY A 429 -14.27 -13.83 4.50
CA GLY A 429 -13.04 -13.19 4.97
C GLY A 429 -11.83 -14.12 5.06
N PHE A 430 -12.02 -15.40 5.36
CA PHE A 430 -10.93 -16.39 5.34
C PHE A 430 -10.39 -16.66 3.93
N GLN A 431 -11.17 -16.40 2.88
CA GLN A 431 -10.73 -16.49 1.48
C GLN A 431 -10.14 -15.15 0.98
N HIS A 432 -10.59 -14.04 1.55
CA HIS A 432 -10.18 -12.69 1.12
C HIS A 432 -9.64 -11.88 2.31
N ASN A 433 -8.30 -11.81 2.40
CA ASN A 433 -7.59 -11.10 3.49
C ASN A 433 -8.02 -9.63 3.69
N CYS A 434 -8.49 -8.92 2.65
CA CYS A 434 -9.00 -7.55 2.82
C CYS A 434 -10.25 -7.50 3.70
N ILE A 435 -11.18 -8.43 3.54
CA ILE A 435 -12.41 -8.50 4.34
C ILE A 435 -12.05 -8.78 5.80
N LEU A 436 -11.13 -9.73 6.06
CA LEU A 436 -10.68 -10.02 7.42
C LEU A 436 -10.03 -8.78 8.08
N LYS A 437 -9.19 -8.04 7.35
CA LYS A 437 -8.61 -6.79 7.87
C LYS A 437 -9.68 -5.72 8.13
N LEU A 438 -10.71 -5.60 7.29
CA LEU A 438 -11.81 -4.66 7.52
C LEU A 438 -12.66 -5.06 8.75
N ILE A 439 -12.89 -6.36 8.96
CA ILE A 439 -13.52 -6.91 10.17
C ILE A 439 -12.71 -6.52 11.43
N LEU A 440 -11.40 -6.72 11.41
CA LEU A 440 -10.52 -6.34 12.53
C LEU A 440 -10.51 -4.83 12.75
N SER A 441 -10.50 -4.03 11.68
CA SER A 441 -10.58 -2.57 11.75
C SER A 441 -11.87 -2.10 12.44
N LEU A 442 -13.02 -2.63 12.00
CA LEU A 442 -14.31 -2.24 12.56
C LEU A 442 -14.45 -2.69 14.02
N SER A 443 -13.99 -3.90 14.33
CA SER A 443 -13.94 -4.41 15.70
C SER A 443 -13.03 -3.57 16.62
N SER A 444 -11.90 -3.08 16.10
CA SER A 444 -11.00 -2.21 16.84
C SER A 444 -11.64 -0.85 17.15
N TYR A 445 -12.35 -0.23 16.19
CA TYR A 445 -13.13 0.99 16.47
C TYR A 445 -14.24 0.75 17.51
N HIS A 446 -14.89 -0.41 17.48
CA HIS A 446 -15.89 -0.75 18.49
C HIS A 446 -15.25 -0.87 19.89
N LEU A 447 -14.09 -1.55 20.00
CA LEU A 447 -13.35 -1.62 21.26
C LEU A 447 -12.85 -0.26 21.75
N ALA A 448 -12.48 0.64 20.84
CA ALA A 448 -12.07 2.01 21.19
C ALA A 448 -13.18 2.74 21.97
N ARG A 449 -14.44 2.49 21.63
CA ARG A 449 -15.61 3.04 22.35
C ARG A 449 -15.90 2.29 23.65
N LEU A 450 -15.80 0.96 23.65
CA LEU A 450 -16.05 0.15 24.86
C LEU A 450 -14.97 0.36 25.93
N LYS A 451 -13.73 0.70 25.54
CA LYS A 451 -12.57 0.93 26.41
C LYS A 451 -11.97 2.31 26.16
N PRO A 452 -12.60 3.41 26.62
CA PRO A 452 -12.17 4.78 26.30
C PRO A 452 -10.75 5.11 26.78
N ILE A 453 -10.27 4.46 27.86
CA ILE A 453 -8.90 4.63 28.39
C ILE A 453 -7.84 4.23 27.35
N ASP A 454 -8.10 3.18 26.59
CA ASP A 454 -7.23 2.68 25.51
C ASP A 454 -7.73 3.13 24.12
N GLY A 455 -8.71 4.03 24.06
CA GLY A 455 -9.45 4.37 22.83
C GLY A 455 -8.52 4.82 21.71
N GLN A 456 -7.57 5.71 21.99
CA GLN A 456 -6.62 6.21 20.99
C GLN A 456 -5.74 5.10 20.40
N ARG A 457 -5.36 4.11 21.20
CA ARG A 457 -4.58 2.95 20.75
C ARG A 457 -5.40 2.08 19.81
N TYR A 458 -6.66 1.78 20.17
CA TYR A 458 -7.54 0.98 19.32
C TYR A 458 -7.93 1.72 18.03
N SER A 459 -8.09 3.04 18.05
CA SER A 459 -8.31 3.84 16.83
C SER A 459 -7.12 3.76 15.88
N LEU A 460 -5.88 3.88 16.39
CA LEU A 460 -4.68 3.72 15.57
C LEU A 460 -4.61 2.33 14.93
N ILE A 461 -4.88 1.28 15.70
CA ILE A 461 -4.90 -0.10 15.19
C ILE A 461 -5.98 -0.28 14.13
N ALA A 462 -7.16 0.32 14.33
CA ALA A 462 -8.21 0.30 13.33
C ALA A 462 -7.75 0.92 12.00
N GLU A 463 -7.11 2.09 12.05
CA GLU A 463 -6.55 2.75 10.86
C GLU A 463 -5.49 1.90 10.17
N THR A 464 -4.62 1.22 10.91
CA THR A 464 -3.61 0.34 10.32
C THR A 464 -4.22 -0.81 9.52
N HIS A 465 -5.26 -1.47 10.06
CA HIS A 465 -5.95 -2.54 9.38
C HIS A 465 -6.74 -2.06 8.17
N LEU A 466 -7.45 -0.93 8.28
CA LEU A 466 -8.15 -0.29 7.16
C LEU A 466 -7.17 -0.01 6.01
N THR A 467 -6.07 0.65 6.33
CA THR A 467 -5.04 1.06 5.37
C THR A 467 -4.40 -0.16 4.68
N ALA A 468 -4.17 -1.24 5.43
CA ALA A 468 -3.68 -2.50 4.88
C ALA A 468 -4.73 -3.25 4.02
N ALA A 469 -6.03 -2.96 4.18
CA ALA A 469 -7.11 -3.57 3.40
C ALA A 469 -7.43 -2.84 2.09
N LEU A 470 -7.15 -1.54 1.99
CA LEU A 470 -7.55 -0.70 0.84
C LEU A 470 -6.97 -1.17 -0.50
N GLN A 471 -5.68 -1.52 -0.57
CA GLN A 471 -5.04 -1.93 -1.83
C GLN A 471 -5.62 -3.26 -2.38
N PRO A 472 -5.74 -4.34 -1.58
CA PRO A 472 -6.41 -5.54 -2.05
C PRO A 472 -7.91 -5.36 -2.29
N ALA A 473 -8.60 -4.48 -1.53
CA ALA A 473 -10.00 -4.13 -1.78
C ALA A 473 -10.20 -3.48 -3.16
N MET A 474 -9.33 -2.54 -3.53
CA MET A 474 -9.35 -1.91 -4.86
C MET A 474 -9.16 -2.93 -5.99
N MET A 475 -8.25 -3.90 -5.83
CA MET A 475 -8.03 -4.97 -6.82
C MET A 475 -9.22 -5.94 -6.95
N LEU A 476 -9.94 -6.15 -5.84
CA LEU A 476 -11.14 -7.00 -5.81
C LEU A 476 -12.31 -6.30 -6.52
N ILE A 477 -12.53 -5.02 -6.23
CA ILE A 477 -13.60 -4.21 -6.83
C ILE A 477 -13.30 -3.88 -8.30
N SER A 478 -12.05 -3.85 -8.75
CA SER A 478 -11.72 -3.61 -10.16
C SER A 478 -11.96 -4.81 -11.07
N ASN A 479 -12.06 -6.03 -10.52
CA ASN A 479 -12.24 -7.27 -11.28
C ASN A 479 -13.60 -7.91 -10.97
N LEU A 480 -14.69 -7.17 -11.23
CA LEU A 480 -16.06 -7.64 -10.99
C LEU A 480 -16.41 -8.77 -11.95
N GLY A 481 -16.78 -9.93 -11.40
CA GLY A 481 -17.12 -11.16 -12.11
C GLY A 481 -17.69 -12.22 -11.16
N GLY A 482 -18.37 -13.24 -11.70
CA GLY A 482 -19.33 -14.09 -10.99
C GLY A 482 -18.91 -14.66 -9.62
N ASP A 483 -17.68 -15.14 -9.47
CA ASP A 483 -17.22 -15.76 -8.20
C ASP A 483 -16.76 -14.72 -7.16
N ASN A 484 -16.45 -13.49 -7.57
CA ASN A 484 -15.94 -12.44 -6.68
C ASN A 484 -17.01 -11.45 -6.20
N SER A 485 -18.23 -11.51 -6.75
CA SER A 485 -19.34 -10.60 -6.41
C SER A 485 -19.67 -10.57 -4.91
N PRO A 486 -19.77 -11.72 -4.19
CA PRO A 486 -20.04 -11.73 -2.75
C PRO A 486 -18.96 -10.98 -1.94
N ALA A 487 -17.70 -11.20 -2.31
CA ALA A 487 -16.56 -10.59 -1.63
C ALA A 487 -16.44 -9.08 -1.93
N ALA A 488 -16.71 -8.67 -3.17
CA ALA A 488 -16.71 -7.26 -3.56
C ALA A 488 -17.81 -6.46 -2.84
N TYR A 489 -19.00 -7.04 -2.69
CA TYR A 489 -20.09 -6.45 -1.93
C TYR A 489 -19.73 -6.27 -0.44
N LEU A 490 -19.32 -7.35 0.24
CA LEU A 490 -18.93 -7.30 1.66
C LEU A 490 -17.80 -6.29 1.91
N THR A 491 -16.79 -6.26 1.02
CA THR A 491 -15.67 -5.32 1.11
C THR A 491 -16.17 -3.87 1.04
N SER A 492 -17.07 -3.57 0.09
CA SER A 492 -17.59 -2.21 -0.11
C SER A 492 -18.43 -1.75 1.07
N VAL A 493 -19.30 -2.62 1.61
CA VAL A 493 -20.14 -2.29 2.77
C VAL A 493 -19.30 -2.12 4.04
N LEU A 494 -18.31 -2.98 4.27
CA LEU A 494 -17.41 -2.85 5.44
C LEU A 494 -16.58 -1.56 5.38
N ILE A 495 -16.14 -1.11 4.20
CA ILE A 495 -15.47 0.19 4.06
C ILE A 495 -16.41 1.33 4.47
N CYS A 496 -17.69 1.28 4.10
CA CYS A 496 -18.69 2.26 4.56
C CYS A 496 -18.83 2.27 6.08
N PHE A 497 -18.96 1.09 6.72
CA PHE A 497 -19.07 1.02 8.18
C PHE A 497 -17.82 1.50 8.91
N VAL A 498 -16.63 1.16 8.40
CA VAL A 498 -15.38 1.62 9.00
C VAL A 498 -15.23 3.14 8.89
N ALA A 499 -15.67 3.75 7.78
CA ALA A 499 -15.66 5.19 7.61
C ALA A 499 -16.57 5.91 8.61
N LEU A 500 -17.75 5.35 8.88
CA LEU A 500 -18.68 5.89 9.89
C LEU A 500 -18.14 5.69 11.31
N ALA A 501 -17.64 4.50 11.61
CA ALA A 501 -17.10 4.12 12.92
C ALA A 501 -15.87 4.93 13.36
N LYS A 502 -15.10 5.46 12.38
CA LYS A 502 -14.01 6.41 12.64
C LYS A 502 -14.48 7.69 13.34
N GLY A 503 -15.74 8.07 13.12
CA GLY A 503 -16.36 9.26 13.71
C GLY A 503 -16.08 10.55 12.94
N PRO A 504 -16.76 11.64 13.33
CA PRO A 504 -16.63 12.94 12.68
C PRO A 504 -15.26 13.57 12.90
N SER A 505 -14.80 14.35 11.92
CA SER A 505 -13.59 15.19 12.02
C SER A 505 -13.96 16.64 11.74
N PRO A 506 -13.30 17.65 12.36
CA PRO A 506 -13.63 19.06 12.15
C PRO A 506 -13.78 19.43 10.67
N GLY A 507 -14.88 20.10 10.33
CA GLY A 507 -15.22 20.46 8.95
C GLY A 507 -15.81 19.33 8.12
N ASN A 508 -16.17 18.16 8.65
CA ASN A 508 -16.73 17.06 7.86
C ASN A 508 -18.26 17.03 7.93
N LEU A 509 -18.93 17.39 6.83
CA LEU A 509 -20.40 17.34 6.72
C LEU A 509 -20.95 15.96 6.33
N LEU A 510 -20.15 14.89 6.43
CA LEU A 510 -20.43 13.49 6.04
C LEU A 510 -20.64 13.26 4.53
N LEU A 511 -21.39 14.14 3.86
CA LEU A 511 -21.78 14.04 2.46
C LEU A 511 -20.84 14.78 1.50
N THR A 512 -20.12 15.80 1.97
CA THR A 512 -19.18 16.59 1.17
C THR A 512 -17.73 16.33 1.57
N ASN A 513 -16.81 16.44 0.60
CA ASN A 513 -15.37 16.30 0.84
C ASN A 513 -14.82 17.62 1.37
N ILE A 514 -14.21 17.61 2.54
CA ILE A 514 -13.35 18.70 3.02
C ILE A 514 -11.97 18.09 3.32
N GLU A 515 -10.91 18.74 2.82
CA GLU A 515 -9.49 18.39 3.08
C GLU A 515 -9.05 16.94 2.77
N GLY A 516 -9.72 16.30 1.81
CA GLY A 516 -9.22 15.08 1.20
C GLY A 516 -9.56 13.75 1.83
N GLN A 517 -10.59 13.74 2.65
CA GLN A 517 -11.34 12.54 2.98
C GLN A 517 -12.41 12.25 1.90
N VAL A 518 -12.70 10.97 1.70
CA VAL A 518 -13.75 10.50 0.78
C VAL A 518 -15.10 10.61 1.48
N SER A 519 -16.04 11.35 0.92
CA SER A 519 -17.36 11.50 1.52
C SER A 519 -18.15 10.20 1.50
N TRP A 520 -19.01 10.05 2.49
CA TRP A 520 -19.83 8.86 2.65
C TRP A 520 -20.72 8.59 1.42
N LEU A 521 -21.18 9.64 0.74
CA LEU A 521 -21.91 9.54 -0.52
C LEU A 521 -21.11 8.78 -1.60
N HIS A 522 -19.82 9.07 -1.76
CA HIS A 522 -18.99 8.39 -2.76
C HIS A 522 -18.78 6.91 -2.41
N LEU A 523 -18.66 6.59 -1.11
CA LEU A 523 -18.56 5.21 -0.64
C LEU A 523 -19.86 4.43 -0.93
N LEU A 524 -21.02 5.03 -0.64
CA LEU A 524 -22.32 4.44 -0.95
C LEU A 524 -22.56 4.29 -2.46
N ARG A 525 -22.13 5.26 -3.28
CA ARG A 525 -22.14 5.13 -4.75
C ARG A 525 -21.21 4.00 -5.23
N GLY A 526 -20.13 3.71 -4.51
CA GLY A 526 -19.30 2.53 -4.75
C GLY A 526 -20.06 1.22 -4.50
N VAL A 527 -20.80 1.12 -3.40
CA VAL A 527 -21.68 -0.04 -3.11
C VAL A 527 -22.75 -0.18 -4.19
N ARG A 528 -23.38 0.93 -4.59
CA ARG A 528 -24.37 0.99 -5.68
C ARG A 528 -23.82 0.40 -6.98
N LEU A 529 -22.63 0.83 -7.39
CA LEU A 529 -21.99 0.34 -8.60
C LEU A 529 -21.81 -1.18 -8.56
N VAL A 530 -21.41 -1.74 -7.42
CA VAL A 530 -21.29 -3.20 -7.25
C VAL A 530 -22.65 -3.87 -7.40
N VAL A 531 -23.68 -3.37 -6.71
CA VAL A 531 -25.04 -3.92 -6.77
C VAL A 531 -25.63 -3.87 -8.18
N GLU A 532 -25.50 -2.74 -8.88
CA GLU A 532 -26.03 -2.56 -10.24
C GLU A 532 -25.25 -3.36 -11.29
N SER A 533 -23.94 -3.56 -11.11
CA SER A 533 -23.10 -4.29 -12.07
C SER A 533 -23.19 -5.82 -11.95
N THR A 534 -23.35 -6.37 -10.74
CA THR A 534 -23.41 -7.83 -10.54
C THR A 534 -24.82 -8.37 -10.36
N GLY A 535 -25.73 -7.56 -9.82
CA GLY A 535 -27.08 -7.99 -9.43
C GLY A 535 -27.14 -8.77 -8.11
N TRP A 536 -28.29 -8.70 -7.43
CA TRP A 536 -28.51 -9.33 -6.12
C TRP A 536 -28.32 -10.86 -6.12
N SER A 537 -28.66 -11.53 -7.22
CA SER A 537 -28.52 -12.99 -7.36
C SER A 537 -27.05 -13.44 -7.38
N SER A 538 -26.16 -12.64 -7.97
CA SER A 538 -24.72 -12.94 -7.97
C SER A 538 -24.05 -12.58 -6.64
N ILE A 539 -24.53 -11.54 -5.95
CA ILE A 539 -24.04 -11.14 -4.62
C ILE A 539 -24.34 -12.21 -3.58
N PHE A 540 -25.58 -12.71 -3.56
CA PHE A 540 -26.00 -13.80 -2.68
C PHE A 540 -25.90 -15.15 -3.38
N SER A 541 -24.71 -15.44 -3.92
CA SER A 541 -24.36 -16.73 -4.49
C SER A 541 -23.27 -17.43 -3.66
N GLY A 542 -23.09 -18.73 -3.90
CA GLY A 542 -22.07 -19.53 -3.21
C GLY A 542 -22.23 -19.49 -1.68
N MET A 543 -21.17 -19.10 -0.97
CA MET A 543 -21.16 -19.04 0.51
C MET A 543 -22.13 -18.01 1.11
N LEU A 544 -22.65 -17.05 0.32
CA LEU A 544 -23.62 -16.08 0.81
C LEU A 544 -25.08 -16.43 0.49
N ALA A 545 -25.34 -17.52 -0.24
CA ALA A 545 -26.67 -17.86 -0.72
C ALA A 545 -27.71 -18.03 0.40
N GLU A 546 -27.31 -18.60 1.55
CA GLU A 546 -28.17 -18.84 2.70
C GLU A 546 -28.57 -17.55 3.46
N TYR A 547 -27.88 -16.44 3.19
CA TYR A 547 -28.11 -15.16 3.86
C TYR A 547 -28.81 -14.14 2.95
N ALA A 548 -29.35 -14.59 1.81
CA ALA A 548 -30.10 -13.74 0.90
C ALA A 548 -31.31 -13.10 1.63
N PRO A 549 -31.57 -11.79 1.45
CA PRO A 549 -32.77 -11.17 1.97
C PRO A 549 -33.99 -11.86 1.38
N ILE A 550 -34.85 -12.43 2.23
CA ILE A 550 -36.11 -13.04 1.79
C ILE A 550 -37.02 -11.89 1.33
N PRO A 551 -37.51 -11.88 0.07
CA PRO A 551 -38.47 -10.88 -0.35
C PRO A 551 -39.80 -11.16 0.36
N GLY A 552 -40.12 -10.39 1.41
CA GLY A 552 -41.46 -10.39 2.00
C GLY A 552 -41.60 -10.32 3.53
N ASP A 553 -40.52 -10.25 4.32
CA ASP A 553 -40.65 -10.24 5.80
C ASP A 553 -40.67 -8.82 6.41
N ASP A 554 -41.38 -7.88 5.77
CA ASP A 554 -41.72 -6.57 6.37
C ASP A 554 -42.91 -6.67 7.35
N THR A 555 -43.36 -7.89 7.71
CA THR A 555 -44.47 -8.15 8.65
C THR A 555 -44.01 -8.71 9.99
N SER A 556 -42.91 -8.19 10.53
CA SER A 556 -42.69 -8.30 11.97
C SER A 556 -42.63 -6.92 12.60
N GLU A 557 -43.80 -6.51 13.09
CA GLU A 557 -43.99 -5.54 14.18
C GLU A 557 -43.09 -5.92 15.37
N HIS A 558 -41.79 -5.63 15.28
CA HIS A 558 -40.93 -5.65 16.46
C HIS A 558 -41.26 -4.37 17.22
N SER A 559 -42.05 -4.54 18.27
CA SER A 559 -42.42 -3.50 19.23
C SER A 559 -41.18 -2.68 19.59
N ALA A 560 -41.14 -1.43 19.10
CA ALA A 560 -40.05 -0.50 19.38
C ALA A 560 -39.88 -0.39 20.89
N THR A 561 -38.68 -0.67 21.38
CA THR A 561 -38.37 -0.54 22.82
C THR A 561 -38.30 0.95 23.13
N THR A 562 -39.38 1.49 23.70
CA THR A 562 -39.50 2.89 24.10
C THR A 562 -38.47 3.22 25.18
N CYS A 563 -37.59 4.18 24.95
CA CYS A 563 -36.73 4.74 26.00
C CYS A 563 -37.58 5.65 26.92
N PRO A 564 -37.73 5.37 28.22
CA PRO A 564 -38.60 6.15 29.12
C PRO A 564 -38.10 7.58 29.44
N ALA A 565 -37.02 8.03 28.81
CA ALA A 565 -36.33 9.27 29.18
C ALA A 565 -36.74 10.50 28.35
N LEU A 566 -37.59 10.37 27.33
CA LEU A 566 -37.92 11.47 26.40
C LEU A 566 -39.42 11.74 26.20
N MET A 567 -40.30 11.14 27.02
CA MET A 567 -41.73 11.47 26.95
C MET A 567 -41.98 12.91 27.41
N VAL A 568 -42.14 13.82 26.45
CA VAL A 568 -42.75 15.14 26.66
C VAL A 568 -43.99 15.23 25.76
N ASP A 569 -45.16 15.31 26.39
CA ASP A 569 -46.42 15.61 25.71
C ASP A 569 -46.39 17.07 25.22
N GLY A 570 -46.38 17.24 23.90
CA GLY A 570 -46.33 18.55 23.26
C GLY A 570 -46.34 18.43 21.74
N THR A 571 -47.52 18.20 21.18
CA THR A 571 -47.87 18.34 19.75
C THR A 571 -47.34 19.63 19.14
N GLU A 572 -46.36 19.54 18.23
CA GLU A 572 -46.46 19.89 16.79
C GLU A 572 -45.07 19.94 16.09
N ASP A 573 -45.07 19.81 14.75
CA ASP A 573 -44.29 20.69 13.87
C ASP A 573 -42.96 20.32 13.17
N TRP A 574 -42.57 19.05 13.05
CA TRP A 574 -41.54 18.72 12.03
C TRP A 574 -42.00 19.08 10.60
N ARG A 575 -43.32 19.02 10.35
CA ARG A 575 -43.92 19.42 9.07
C ARG A 575 -43.90 20.93 8.84
N SER A 576 -44.13 21.75 9.86
CA SER A 576 -44.08 23.21 9.68
C SER A 576 -42.65 23.65 9.38
N SER A 577 -41.66 23.09 10.08
CA SER A 577 -40.23 23.31 9.81
C SER A 577 -39.87 22.95 8.36
N LEU A 578 -40.34 21.80 7.83
CA LEU A 578 -40.11 21.45 6.42
C LEU A 578 -40.90 22.34 5.43
N ASN A 579 -42.11 22.77 5.79
CA ASN A 579 -42.89 23.72 4.98
C ASN A 579 -42.22 25.09 4.90
N GLU A 580 -41.58 25.56 5.98
CA GLU A 580 -40.77 26.79 5.97
C GLU A 580 -39.60 26.69 4.98
N ILE A 581 -38.97 25.52 4.84
CA ILE A 581 -37.94 25.28 3.81
C ILE A 581 -38.57 25.34 2.40
N SER A 582 -39.75 24.76 2.20
CA SER A 582 -40.45 24.85 0.90
C SER A 582 -40.72 26.30 0.51
N HIS A 583 -41.15 27.14 1.45
CA HIS A 583 -41.29 28.58 1.24
C HIS A 583 -39.95 29.27 0.96
N LEU A 584 -38.87 28.87 1.65
CA LEU A 584 -37.52 29.39 1.40
C LEU A 584 -37.03 29.07 -0.02
N ILE A 585 -37.26 27.84 -0.49
CA ILE A 585 -36.95 27.40 -1.87
C ILE A 585 -37.71 28.28 -2.86
N ALA A 586 -39.00 28.50 -2.65
CA ALA A 586 -39.82 29.31 -3.55
C ALA A 586 -39.39 30.79 -3.62
N GLN A 587 -38.76 31.33 -2.57
CA GLN A 587 -38.35 32.74 -2.49
C GLN A 587 -36.93 33.02 -2.96
N LEU A 588 -35.98 32.11 -2.66
CA LEU A 588 -34.54 32.40 -2.82
C LEU A 588 -33.83 31.49 -3.83
N ALA A 589 -34.43 30.37 -4.25
CA ALA A 589 -33.76 29.46 -5.17
C ALA A 589 -33.80 29.97 -6.62
N GLU A 590 -32.67 29.88 -7.33
CA GLU A 590 -32.65 30.03 -8.78
C GLU A 590 -33.53 28.96 -9.45
N GLU A 591 -34.22 29.31 -10.53
CA GLU A 591 -35.22 28.44 -11.20
C GLU A 591 -34.69 27.03 -11.54
N LYS A 592 -33.40 26.92 -11.88
CA LYS A 592 -32.73 25.65 -12.19
C LYS A 592 -32.44 24.80 -10.93
N LEU A 593 -32.03 25.43 -9.82
CA LEU A 593 -31.67 24.74 -8.57
C LEU A 593 -32.90 24.46 -7.69
N GLY A 594 -33.95 25.29 -7.78
CA GLY A 594 -35.18 25.16 -7.00
C GLY A 594 -35.88 23.82 -7.20
N ASN A 595 -35.99 23.35 -8.45
CA ASN A 595 -36.58 22.03 -8.75
C ASN A 595 -35.79 20.87 -8.14
N ALA A 596 -34.46 21.00 -8.04
CA ALA A 596 -33.63 19.97 -7.41
C ALA A 596 -33.84 19.96 -5.90
N TYR A 597 -33.87 21.14 -5.26
CA TYR A 597 -34.12 21.26 -3.82
C TYR A 597 -35.51 20.78 -3.41
N ASP A 598 -36.54 21.09 -4.19
CA ASP A 598 -37.90 20.62 -3.93
C ASP A 598 -37.99 19.09 -3.98
N ARG A 599 -37.36 18.46 -4.98
CA ARG A 599 -37.28 16.99 -5.09
C ARG A 599 -36.58 16.36 -3.88
N GLU A 600 -35.45 16.91 -3.44
CA GLU A 600 -34.73 16.35 -2.28
C GLU A 600 -35.49 16.58 -0.97
N LEU A 601 -36.18 17.72 -0.83
CA LEU A 601 -37.05 18.01 0.32
C LEU A 601 -38.24 17.07 0.38
N GLN A 602 -38.88 16.75 -0.75
CA GLN A 602 -39.93 15.74 -0.83
C GLN A 602 -39.41 14.34 -0.45
N ALA A 603 -38.23 13.97 -0.95
CA ALA A 603 -37.60 12.69 -0.60
C ALA A 603 -37.25 12.60 0.90
N LEU A 604 -36.79 13.71 1.49
CA LEU A 604 -36.51 13.82 2.92
C LEU A 604 -37.82 13.68 3.72
N THR A 605 -38.86 14.40 3.31
CA THR A 605 -40.21 14.35 3.91
C THR A 605 -40.74 12.92 3.93
N ALA A 606 -40.61 12.17 2.84
CA ALA A 606 -41.01 10.76 2.78
C ALA A 606 -40.19 9.85 3.71
N CYS A 607 -38.98 10.24 4.11
CA CYS A 607 -38.20 9.52 5.13
C CYS A 607 -38.69 9.88 6.53
N PHE A 608 -38.94 11.16 6.83
CA PHE A 608 -39.57 11.60 8.07
C PHE A 608 -40.92 10.92 8.31
N GLU A 609 -41.74 10.77 7.27
CA GLU A 609 -43.03 10.08 7.38
C GLU A 609 -42.91 8.60 7.70
N ARG A 610 -41.86 7.93 7.21
CA ARG A 610 -41.60 6.52 7.53
C ARG A 610 -41.03 6.33 8.93
N THR A 611 -40.23 7.29 9.41
CA THR A 611 -39.60 7.23 10.74
C THR A 611 -40.52 7.71 11.86
N PHE A 612 -41.23 8.83 11.66
CA PHE A 612 -42.05 9.48 12.69
C PHE A 612 -43.56 9.29 12.51
N HIS A 613 -44.00 8.53 11.49
CA HIS A 613 -45.42 8.28 11.16
C HIS A 613 -46.25 9.56 10.90
N LYS A 614 -47.58 9.44 10.71
CA LYS A 614 -48.49 10.56 10.43
C LYS A 614 -49.65 10.62 11.44
N GLY A 615 -50.11 11.82 11.77
CA GLY A 615 -51.37 12.01 12.50
C GLY A 615 -51.27 11.65 13.98
N GLN A 616 -52.26 10.91 14.49
CA GLN A 616 -52.38 10.53 15.91
C GLN A 616 -51.32 9.53 16.39
N ASP A 617 -50.61 8.88 15.48
CA ASP A 617 -49.54 7.89 15.77
C ASP A 617 -48.13 8.51 15.70
N ALA A 618 -48.01 9.84 15.58
CA ALA A 618 -46.73 10.51 15.49
C ALA A 618 -46.03 10.52 16.86
N ALA A 619 -44.88 9.85 16.95
CA ALA A 619 -44.04 9.84 18.14
C ALA A 619 -42.62 10.29 17.79
N LEU A 620 -42.06 11.20 18.58
CA LEU A 620 -40.69 11.73 18.42
C LEU A 620 -39.62 10.79 19.01
N ASP A 621 -40.05 9.78 19.79
CA ASP A 621 -39.22 8.81 20.50
C ASP A 621 -39.13 7.46 19.75
N ILE A 622 -38.96 7.52 18.43
CA ILE A 622 -38.87 6.32 17.59
C ILE A 622 -37.41 6.03 17.26
N VAL A 623 -37.01 4.77 17.46
CA VAL A 623 -35.74 4.24 16.95
C VAL A 623 -35.87 4.11 15.42
N GLY A 624 -35.11 4.91 14.70
CA GLY A 624 -35.15 4.94 13.24
C GLY A 624 -34.50 3.71 12.61
N LYS A 625 -34.92 3.37 11.39
CA LYS A 625 -34.27 2.28 10.63
C LYS A 625 -33.11 2.82 9.79
N LEU A 626 -31.96 2.16 9.83
CA LEU A 626 -30.77 2.55 9.06
C LEU A 626 -31.05 2.63 7.54
N GLN A 627 -31.97 1.80 7.03
CA GLN A 627 -32.38 1.79 5.63
C GLN A 627 -33.01 3.10 5.17
N ASP A 628 -33.70 3.84 6.05
CA ASP A 628 -34.35 5.10 5.69
C ASP A 628 -33.31 6.20 5.52
N VAL A 629 -32.32 6.24 6.42
CA VAL A 629 -31.17 7.15 6.38
C VAL A 629 -30.29 6.87 5.16
N VAL A 630 -29.88 5.61 4.97
CA VAL A 630 -29.07 5.19 3.80
C VAL A 630 -29.84 5.41 2.51
N GLY A 631 -31.14 5.12 2.51
CA GLY A 631 -31.99 5.25 1.33
C GLY A 631 -32.14 6.69 0.84
N TRP A 632 -32.20 7.68 1.75
CA TRP A 632 -32.17 9.09 1.35
C TRP A 632 -30.84 9.46 0.69
N VAL A 633 -29.71 9.14 1.34
CA VAL A 633 -28.38 9.45 0.81
C VAL A 633 -28.11 8.77 -0.53
N TYR A 634 -28.60 7.54 -0.70
CA TYR A 634 -28.47 6.78 -1.94
C TYR A 634 -29.19 7.43 -3.15
N ARG A 635 -30.25 8.22 -2.89
CA ARG A 635 -31.08 8.86 -3.91
C ARG A 635 -30.71 10.32 -4.21
N LEU A 636 -29.74 10.89 -3.50
CA LEU A 636 -29.33 12.28 -3.65
C LEU A 636 -28.87 12.60 -5.10
N GLY A 637 -29.51 13.61 -5.70
CA GLY A 637 -29.15 14.14 -7.01
C GLY A 637 -27.87 14.98 -7.02
N ASP A 638 -27.19 15.04 -8.17
CA ASP A 638 -25.92 15.78 -8.33
C ASP A 638 -26.11 17.31 -8.20
N ASP A 639 -27.26 17.85 -8.59
CA ASP A 639 -27.55 19.29 -8.51
C ASP A 639 -27.62 19.79 -7.04
N TYR A 640 -28.26 19.01 -6.15
CA TYR A 640 -28.27 19.30 -4.72
C TYR A 640 -26.86 19.24 -4.12
N MET A 641 -26.07 18.25 -4.55
CA MET A 641 -24.70 18.09 -4.08
C MET A 641 -23.79 19.24 -4.50
N GLU A 642 -24.05 19.86 -5.66
CA GLU A 642 -23.33 21.06 -6.07
C GLU A 642 -23.66 22.25 -5.16
N GLY A 643 -24.94 22.45 -4.81
CA GLY A 643 -25.35 23.43 -3.80
C GLY A 643 -24.66 23.21 -2.46
N LEU A 644 -24.60 21.95 -2.01
CA LEU A 644 -23.95 21.59 -0.74
C LEU A 644 -22.42 21.79 -0.76
N ARG A 645 -21.76 21.59 -1.91
CA ARG A 645 -20.34 21.92 -2.10
C ARG A 645 -20.08 23.42 -2.07
N GLN A 646 -20.99 24.20 -2.66
CA GLN A 646 -20.96 25.66 -2.64
C GLN A 646 -21.37 26.24 -1.28
N ARG A 647 -21.83 25.38 -0.36
CA ARG A 647 -22.28 25.75 1.00
C ARG A 647 -23.46 26.72 0.95
N ASP A 648 -24.34 26.52 -0.02
CA ASP A 648 -25.56 27.31 -0.16
C ASP A 648 -26.47 27.15 1.07
N LEU A 649 -27.17 28.22 1.43
CA LEU A 649 -28.06 28.30 2.57
C LEU A 649 -29.12 27.17 2.52
N ILE A 650 -29.79 27.00 1.39
CA ILE A 650 -30.90 26.04 1.28
C ILE A 650 -30.38 24.61 1.42
N SER A 651 -29.28 24.28 0.73
CA SER A 651 -28.67 22.95 0.80
C SER A 651 -28.20 22.58 2.22
N THR A 652 -27.63 23.53 2.95
CA THR A 652 -27.17 23.30 4.33
C THR A 652 -28.33 23.19 5.33
N VAL A 653 -29.42 23.94 5.11
CA VAL A 653 -30.65 23.81 5.91
C VAL A 653 -31.31 22.45 5.73
N ILE A 654 -31.42 21.94 4.48
CA ILE A 654 -31.95 20.59 4.21
C ILE A 654 -31.07 19.52 4.89
N LEU A 655 -29.74 19.65 4.81
CA LEU A 655 -28.82 18.75 5.52
C LEU A 655 -28.99 18.81 7.05
N GLY A 656 -29.19 20.01 7.61
CA GLY A 656 -29.44 20.16 9.04
C GLY A 656 -30.69 19.42 9.51
N HIS A 657 -31.76 19.41 8.70
CA HIS A 657 -32.96 18.61 8.99
C HIS A 657 -32.70 17.11 8.88
N PHE A 658 -31.90 16.67 7.91
CA PHE A 658 -31.48 15.26 7.82
C PHE A 658 -30.76 14.77 9.10
N CYS A 659 -30.09 15.64 9.85
CA CYS A 659 -29.44 15.28 11.11
C CYS A 659 -30.42 14.78 12.18
N VAL A 660 -31.71 15.15 12.10
CA VAL A 660 -32.75 14.62 12.99
C VAL A 660 -33.00 13.13 12.70
N LEU A 661 -33.08 12.74 11.43
CA LEU A 661 -33.15 11.32 11.06
C LEU A 661 -31.86 10.56 11.42
N LEU A 662 -30.72 11.25 11.39
CA LEU A 662 -29.45 10.66 11.80
C LEU A 662 -29.46 10.36 13.31
N ARG A 663 -30.00 11.27 14.12
CA ARG A 663 -30.11 11.11 15.58
C ARG A 663 -30.96 9.91 15.99
N THR A 664 -32.02 9.59 15.25
CA THR A 664 -32.89 8.43 15.58
C THR A 664 -32.17 7.09 15.39
N VAL A 665 -31.19 7.01 14.49
CA VAL A 665 -30.36 5.80 14.29
C VAL A 665 -29.11 5.78 15.17
N GLU A 666 -28.62 6.94 15.64
CA GLU A 666 -27.47 7.02 16.56
C GLU A 666 -27.68 6.26 17.87
N ALA A 667 -28.93 6.18 18.35
CA ALA A 667 -29.29 5.47 19.57
C ALA A 667 -29.06 3.96 19.45
N GLN A 668 -29.23 3.39 18.26
CA GLN A 668 -29.11 1.96 17.99
C GLN A 668 -27.74 1.58 17.44
N PHE A 669 -27.18 2.41 16.56
CA PHE A 669 -25.95 2.11 15.83
C PHE A 669 -24.78 2.93 16.37
N TRP A 670 -23.94 2.29 17.16
CA TRP A 670 -22.78 2.93 17.82
C TRP A 670 -21.83 3.63 16.85
N PHE A 671 -21.72 3.16 15.60
CA PHE A 671 -20.84 3.73 14.58
C PHE A 671 -21.37 5.04 13.99
N MET A 672 -22.64 5.39 14.24
CA MET A 672 -23.24 6.67 13.82
C MET A 672 -23.15 7.74 14.90
N HIS A 673 -22.80 7.39 16.13
CA HIS A 673 -22.85 8.28 17.27
C HIS A 673 -21.92 9.50 17.11
N GLU A 674 -22.44 10.69 17.48
CA GLU A 674 -21.86 12.05 17.37
C GLU A 674 -21.93 12.70 15.97
N TRP A 675 -22.39 12.01 14.94
CA TRP A 675 -22.46 12.58 13.59
C TRP A 675 -23.53 13.67 13.47
N ALA A 676 -24.72 13.50 14.05
CA ALA A 676 -25.81 14.46 13.95
C ALA A 676 -25.45 15.81 14.60
N ALA A 677 -24.95 15.76 15.84
CA ALA A 677 -24.53 16.95 16.57
C ALA A 677 -23.34 17.65 15.89
N HIS A 678 -22.39 16.88 15.36
CA HIS A 678 -21.25 17.44 14.64
C HIS A 678 -21.65 18.18 13.37
N ILE A 679 -22.49 17.58 12.52
CA ILE A 679 -22.91 18.19 11.25
C ILE A 679 -23.67 19.50 11.50
N ILE A 680 -24.59 19.52 12.48
CA ILE A 680 -25.30 20.76 12.85
C ILE A 680 -24.31 21.83 13.35
N GLY A 681 -23.34 21.47 14.19
CA GLY A 681 -22.32 22.40 14.66
C GLY A 681 -21.52 23.03 13.52
N GLU A 682 -21.08 22.22 12.55
CA GLU A 682 -20.36 22.69 11.37
C GLU A 682 -21.22 23.57 10.45
N ILE A 683 -22.49 23.24 10.25
CA ILE A 683 -23.43 24.05 9.46
C ILE A 683 -23.57 25.45 10.05
N LEU A 684 -23.70 25.55 11.38
CA LEU A 684 -23.84 26.83 12.07
C LEU A 684 -22.59 27.70 12.00
N VAL A 685 -21.40 27.08 11.94
CA VAL A 685 -20.13 27.78 11.71
C VAL A 685 -20.03 28.28 10.27
N ILE A 686 -20.47 27.48 9.31
CA ILE A 686 -20.38 27.78 7.87
C ILE A 686 -21.39 28.84 7.43
N SER A 687 -22.64 28.73 7.90
CA SER A 687 -23.74 29.61 7.54
C SER A 687 -24.47 30.04 8.82
N PRO A 688 -24.02 31.13 9.48
CA PRO A 688 -24.67 31.63 10.69
C PRO A 688 -26.14 32.00 10.47
N ASN A 689 -26.47 32.39 9.24
CA ASN A 689 -27.84 32.75 8.84
C ASN A 689 -28.78 31.54 8.86
N SER A 690 -28.26 30.32 8.72
CA SER A 690 -29.08 29.09 8.73
C SER A 690 -29.77 28.82 10.07
N ARG A 691 -29.30 29.45 11.16
CA ARG A 691 -29.80 29.23 12.53
C ARG A 691 -31.30 29.48 12.69
N GLN A 692 -31.88 30.43 11.95
CA GLN A 692 -33.32 30.71 12.01
C GLN A 692 -34.15 29.50 11.56
N TRP A 693 -33.75 28.87 10.46
CA TRP A 693 -34.44 27.70 9.88
C TRP A 693 -34.02 26.37 10.50
N LEU A 694 -33.00 26.37 11.37
CA LEU A 694 -32.51 25.17 12.07
C LEU A 694 -32.88 25.16 13.56
N SER A 695 -33.74 26.06 14.02
CA SER A 695 -34.18 26.14 15.41
C SER A 695 -34.74 24.81 15.94
N TRP A 696 -35.65 24.18 15.19
CA TRP A 696 -36.25 22.90 15.56
C TRP A 696 -35.24 21.73 15.56
N PRO A 697 -34.44 21.50 14.50
CA PRO A 697 -33.38 20.48 14.53
C PRO A 697 -32.39 20.67 15.69
N ILE A 698 -32.01 21.90 16.01
CA ILE A 698 -31.08 22.20 17.12
C ILE A 698 -31.72 21.81 18.46
N SER A 699 -32.98 22.20 18.71
CA SER A 699 -33.68 21.82 19.95
C SER A 699 -33.87 20.32 20.08
N TYR A 700 -34.07 19.60 18.97
CA TYR A 700 -34.21 18.14 19.00
C TYR A 700 -32.88 17.44 19.32
N LEU A 701 -31.75 17.92 18.80
CA LEU A 701 -30.45 17.31 19.05
C LEU A 701 -29.91 17.58 20.46
N ASN A 702 -30.17 18.78 21.00
CA ASN A 702 -29.69 19.24 22.30
C ASN A 702 -30.87 19.60 23.23
N PRO A 703 -31.52 18.60 23.87
CA PRO A 703 -32.68 18.85 24.74
C PRO A 703 -32.33 19.49 26.11
N GLU A 704 -31.05 19.79 26.40
CA GLU A 704 -30.58 20.35 27.68
C GLU A 704 -30.25 21.86 27.67
N GLU A 705 -30.48 22.57 26.55
CA GLU A 705 -30.56 24.05 26.50
C GLU A 705 -32.02 24.49 26.37
#